data_AF-K9IZW3-F1
#
_entry.id   AF-K9IZW3-F1
#
_cell.length_a   1.000
_cell.length_b   1.000
_cell.length_c   1.000
_cell.angle_alpha   90.00
_cell.angle_beta   90.00
_cell.angle_gamma   90.00
#
_symmetry.space_group_name_H-M   'P 1'
#
loop_
_entity.id
_entity.type
_entity.pdbx_description
1 polymer ?
#
loop_
_entity_poly.entity_id
_entity_poly.type
_entity_poly.pdbx_seq_one_letter_code
_entity_poly.pdbx_strand_id
1 'polypeptide(L)'
;MLSRLFRMHGLFVASHPWEVIVGTVTLTICMMSMNMFTGNNKICGWNYECPKFEEDVLSSDIIILTITRCIAILYIYFQFQNLRQLGSKYILGIAGLFTIFSSFVFSTVVIHFLDKELTGLNEALPFFLLLIDLSRASALAKFALSSNSQDEVRENIARGMAILGPTFTLDALVECLVIGVGTMSGVRQLEIMCCFGCMSVLANYFVFMTFFPACVSLVLELSRESREGRPIWQLSHFARVLEEEENKPNPVTQRVKMIMSLGLVLVHAHSRWIADPSPQNSTTEHSKAPLGLDENVSKRIEPSVSLWQFYLSKMISMDIEQVITLSLALLLAVKYIFFEQAETESTLSLKNPITSPVVTQKKVPDDCCRRDPVVVRSNQKFHAVEEDARTNRERKAEVIKPLVAETDTSNRAMFVVGDSSSVSASPELETQEPEVELPEEPRPNEECLQILGNTQKGAKFLSDAEIIQLVNAKHIPAYKLETLMESHERGVSIRRQLLSPKLPEPSSLQYLPYRDYNYSLVMGACCENVIGYMPIPVGVAGPLCLDGKEFQVPMATTEGCLVASTNRGCRAIGLGGGASSRILADGMTRGPVVRLPRASDSAEVKAWLETPEGFTVIKEAFDSTSRFARLQKLHMSMAGRNLYIRFQSRSGDAMGMNMISKGTEKALSKLHEYFPEMQVLAVSGNYCTDKKPAAINWIEGRGKSVVCEAVIPAKVVREVLKTTTEAMIEVNINKNLVGSAMAGSIGGYNAHAANIVTAIYIACGQDAAQNVGSSNCITLMEASGPTNEDLYISCTMPSIEIGTVGGGTNLLPQQACLQMLGVQGACKDNPGENARQLARIVCGTVMAGELSLMAALAAGHLVKSHMIHNRSKINLQDLRGTCTKQAA
;
A
#
# COMPACT_ATOMS: atom_id res chain seq x y z
N MET A 1 24.13 -36.23 10.17
CA MET A 1 25.41 -35.93 10.86
C MET A 1 25.51 -34.46 11.29
N LEU A 2 25.45 -33.47 10.38
CA LEU A 2 25.65 -32.03 10.68
C LEU A 2 25.06 -31.53 12.01
N SER A 3 23.77 -31.70 12.28
CA SER A 3 23.13 -31.21 13.52
C SER A 3 23.76 -31.70 14.82
N ARG A 4 24.46 -32.86 14.83
CA ARG A 4 25.22 -33.32 16.01
C ARG A 4 26.48 -32.48 16.22
N LEU A 5 27.16 -32.06 15.15
CA LEU A 5 28.32 -31.16 15.23
C LEU A 5 27.89 -29.78 15.73
N PHE A 6 26.81 -29.22 15.17
CA PHE A 6 26.26 -27.93 15.64
C PHE A 6 25.76 -27.99 17.09
N ARG A 7 25.21 -29.12 17.56
CA ARG A 7 24.86 -29.30 18.98
C ARG A 7 26.10 -29.28 19.88
N MET A 8 27.16 -30.00 19.53
CA MET A 8 28.40 -30.03 20.33
C MET A 8 29.11 -28.66 20.32
N HIS A 9 29.12 -27.96 19.19
CA HIS A 9 29.65 -26.60 19.08
C HIS A 9 28.84 -25.60 19.92
N GLY A 10 27.50 -25.62 19.81
CA GLY A 10 26.62 -24.78 20.62
C GLY A 10 26.75 -25.04 22.12
N LEU A 11 26.93 -26.31 22.52
CA LEU A 11 27.15 -26.69 23.92
C LEU A 11 28.49 -26.17 24.44
N PHE A 12 29.57 -26.32 23.66
CA PHE A 12 30.90 -25.77 24.00
C PHE A 12 30.84 -24.25 24.21
N VAL A 13 30.27 -23.52 23.25
CA VAL A 13 30.12 -22.06 23.29
C VAL A 13 29.25 -21.59 24.46
N ALA A 14 28.18 -22.31 24.81
CA ALA A 14 27.33 -21.96 25.95
C ALA A 14 27.92 -22.34 27.32
N SER A 15 28.86 -23.29 27.36
CA SER A 15 29.49 -23.77 28.61
C SER A 15 30.74 -22.98 29.01
N HIS A 16 31.46 -22.42 28.04
CA HIS A 16 32.67 -21.62 28.24
C HIS A 16 32.49 -20.17 27.73
N PRO A 17 31.48 -19.42 28.23
CA PRO A 17 31.12 -18.14 27.63
C PRO A 17 32.21 -17.07 27.82
N TRP A 18 32.90 -17.07 28.96
CA TRP A 18 33.98 -16.11 29.22
C TRP A 18 35.20 -16.37 28.33
N GLU A 19 35.59 -17.63 28.18
CA GLU A 19 36.73 -18.05 27.37
C GLU A 19 36.48 -17.80 25.88
N VAL A 20 35.25 -18.01 25.40
CA VAL A 20 34.87 -17.71 24.01
C VAL A 20 34.75 -16.20 23.76
N ILE A 21 34.16 -15.43 24.69
CA ILE A 21 34.08 -13.95 24.55
C ILE A 21 35.48 -13.34 24.59
N VAL A 22 36.30 -13.65 25.60
CA VAL A 22 37.67 -13.13 25.69
C VAL A 22 38.53 -13.62 24.52
N GLY A 23 38.39 -14.89 24.10
CA GLY A 23 39.12 -15.44 22.95
C GLY A 23 38.77 -14.77 21.63
N THR A 24 37.49 -14.53 21.35
CA THR A 24 37.04 -13.85 20.11
C THR A 24 37.38 -12.36 20.10
N VAL A 25 37.23 -11.66 21.23
CA VAL A 25 37.66 -10.26 21.38
C VAL A 25 39.18 -10.14 21.22
N THR A 26 39.95 -10.99 21.89
CA THR A 26 41.43 -10.98 21.80
C THR A 26 41.89 -11.32 20.38
N LEU A 27 41.30 -12.32 19.72
CA LEU A 27 41.60 -12.64 18.31
C LEU A 27 41.36 -11.43 17.39
N THR A 28 40.23 -10.73 17.57
CA THR A 28 39.89 -9.53 16.78
C THR A 28 40.90 -8.41 17.01
N ILE A 29 41.29 -8.15 18.27
CA ILE A 29 42.31 -7.15 18.63
C ILE A 29 43.69 -7.56 18.09
N CYS A 30 44.06 -8.85 18.13
CA CYS A 30 45.30 -9.35 17.55
C CYS A 30 45.34 -9.17 16.03
N MET A 31 44.25 -9.50 15.31
CA MET A 31 44.15 -9.26 13.87
C MET A 31 44.27 -7.76 13.53
N MET A 32 43.62 -6.89 14.30
CA MET A 32 43.78 -5.43 14.18
C MET A 32 45.23 -4.98 14.45
N SER A 33 45.95 -5.65 15.35
CA SER A 33 47.31 -5.30 15.76
C SER A 33 48.40 -5.79 14.80
N MET A 34 48.18 -6.86 14.03
CA MET A 34 49.23 -7.43 13.17
C MET A 34 49.72 -6.43 12.12
N ASN A 35 48.80 -5.69 11.49
CA ASN A 35 49.13 -4.66 10.50
C ASN A 35 49.79 -3.40 11.07
N MET A 36 49.88 -3.23 12.40
CA MET A 36 50.64 -2.12 13.00
C MET A 36 52.16 -2.33 12.98
N PHE A 37 52.64 -3.55 12.70
CA PHE A 37 54.09 -3.88 12.69
C PHE A 37 54.63 -4.36 11.34
N THR A 38 53.79 -4.80 10.40
CA THR A 38 54.19 -5.17 9.03
C THR A 38 54.19 -3.96 8.08
N GLY A 39 55.05 -2.98 8.37
CA GLY A 39 55.06 -1.70 7.65
C GLY A 39 55.53 -1.79 6.19
N ASN A 40 54.90 -0.99 5.32
CA ASN A 40 55.54 -0.53 4.09
C ASN A 40 55.09 0.90 3.74
N ASN A 41 55.98 1.71 3.16
CA ASN A 41 55.87 3.17 3.18
C ASN A 41 54.84 3.75 2.18
N LYS A 42 53.61 4.03 2.65
CA LYS A 42 52.75 5.14 2.13
C LYS A 42 51.50 5.40 2.98
N ILE A 43 51.66 5.64 4.28
CA ILE A 43 50.57 6.17 5.12
C ILE A 43 50.38 7.66 4.77
N CYS A 44 49.30 8.04 4.07
CA CYS A 44 48.96 9.46 3.88
C CYS A 44 48.34 10.01 5.18
N GLY A 45 49.21 10.24 6.17
CA GLY A 45 48.83 10.54 7.54
C GLY A 45 49.16 11.96 7.96
N TRP A 46 48.13 12.68 8.40
CA TRP A 46 48.12 13.80 9.36
C TRP A 46 48.89 15.10 9.05
N ASN A 47 49.98 15.10 8.27
CA ASN A 47 50.78 16.29 7.96
C ASN A 47 50.93 16.60 6.45
N TYR A 48 50.29 15.82 5.57
CA TYR A 48 50.24 16.09 4.13
C TYR A 48 48.84 15.86 3.59
N GLU A 49 48.39 16.76 2.72
CA GLU A 49 47.16 16.61 1.95
C GLU A 49 47.52 15.88 0.65
N CYS A 50 47.08 14.62 0.51
CA CYS A 50 47.22 13.90 -0.75
C CYS A 50 46.31 14.56 -1.81
N PRO A 51 46.78 14.72 -3.06
CA PRO A 51 45.92 15.24 -4.12
C PRO A 51 44.74 14.28 -4.32
N LYS A 52 43.53 14.82 -4.32
CA LYS A 52 42.37 14.07 -4.79
C LYS A 52 42.60 13.70 -6.25
N PHE A 53 42.44 12.43 -6.59
CA PHE A 53 42.03 12.11 -7.94
C PHE A 53 40.58 12.57 -8.06
N GLU A 54 40.38 13.70 -8.75
CA GLU A 54 39.07 14.08 -9.25
C GLU A 54 38.74 13.18 -10.45
N GLU A 55 38.39 11.93 -10.17
CA GLU A 55 37.37 11.27 -10.99
C GLU A 55 36.05 12.02 -10.71
N ASP A 56 35.32 12.38 -11.75
CA ASP A 56 34.02 13.05 -11.63
C ASP A 56 32.98 12.11 -10.99
N VAL A 57 32.96 12.07 -9.65
CA VAL A 57 31.90 11.41 -8.88
C VAL A 57 30.60 12.17 -9.16
N LEU A 58 29.73 11.58 -9.99
CA LEU A 58 28.44 12.19 -10.31
C LEU A 58 27.66 12.45 -9.01
N SER A 59 26.94 13.57 -8.99
CA SER A 59 26.04 13.94 -7.89
C SER A 59 24.94 12.90 -7.62
N SER A 60 24.69 11.96 -8.55
CA SER A 60 23.87 10.77 -8.32
C SER A 60 24.39 9.89 -7.19
N ASP A 61 25.70 9.69 -7.09
CA ASP A 61 26.27 8.59 -6.31
C ASP A 61 26.26 8.94 -4.81
N ILE A 62 26.55 10.21 -4.52
CA ILE A 62 26.32 10.88 -3.22
C ILE A 62 24.86 10.74 -2.78
N ILE A 63 23.91 10.99 -3.69
CA ILE A 63 22.47 10.87 -3.39
C ILE A 63 22.09 9.40 -3.13
N ILE A 64 22.56 8.46 -3.95
CA ILE A 64 22.29 7.02 -3.82
C ILE A 64 22.88 6.47 -2.51
N LEU A 65 24.11 6.85 -2.15
CA LEU A 65 24.78 6.44 -0.92
C LEU A 65 24.05 7.01 0.32
N THR A 66 23.64 8.28 0.27
CA THR A 66 22.85 8.93 1.33
C THR A 66 21.46 8.28 1.48
N ILE A 67 20.76 7.96 0.38
CA ILE A 67 19.49 7.21 0.43
C ILE A 67 19.70 5.82 1.03
N THR A 68 20.75 5.10 0.60
CA THR A 68 21.10 3.76 1.10
C THR A 68 21.37 3.77 2.61
N ARG A 69 22.12 4.77 3.11
CA ARG A 69 22.32 5.00 4.54
C ARG A 69 21.02 5.28 5.30
N CYS A 70 20.12 6.11 4.75
CA CYS A 70 18.83 6.38 5.37
C CYS A 70 17.93 5.13 5.43
N ILE A 71 17.92 4.31 4.38
CA ILE A 71 17.19 3.04 4.34
C ILE A 71 17.78 2.05 5.38
N ALA A 72 19.11 1.95 5.50
CA ALA A 72 19.76 1.10 6.50
C ALA A 72 19.37 1.49 7.94
N ILE A 73 19.37 2.78 8.26
CA ILE A 73 18.97 3.29 9.58
C ILE A 73 17.49 3.00 9.86
N LEU A 74 16.60 3.18 8.87
CA LEU A 74 15.17 2.86 9.00
C LEU A 74 14.93 1.35 9.15
N TYR A 75 15.65 0.52 8.40
CA TYR A 75 15.59 -0.94 8.46
C TYR A 75 15.98 -1.45 9.86
N ILE A 76 17.06 -0.91 10.42
CA ILE A 76 17.49 -1.21 11.80
C ILE A 76 16.45 -0.75 12.83
N TYR A 77 15.85 0.44 12.67
CA TYR A 77 14.76 0.89 13.54
C TYR A 77 13.57 -0.07 13.49
N PHE A 78 13.15 -0.53 12.29
CA PHE A 78 12.08 -1.52 12.15
C PHE A 78 12.46 -2.90 12.72
N GLN A 79 13.71 -3.36 12.57
CA GLN A 79 14.16 -4.58 13.24
C GLN A 79 14.07 -4.44 14.77
N PHE A 80 14.57 -3.35 15.36
CA PHE A 80 14.46 -3.10 16.80
C PHE A 80 13.02 -2.89 17.29
N GLN A 81 12.12 -2.40 16.44
CA GLN A 81 10.68 -2.32 16.72
C GLN A 81 10.03 -3.72 16.73
N ASN A 82 10.34 -4.57 15.75
CA ASN A 82 9.83 -5.94 15.68
C ASN A 82 10.37 -6.80 16.84
N LEU A 83 11.65 -6.68 17.19
CA LEU A 83 12.25 -7.32 18.36
C LEU A 83 11.57 -6.89 19.67
N ARG A 84 11.19 -5.61 19.79
CA ARG A 84 10.48 -5.06 20.95
C ARG A 84 9.07 -5.63 21.10
N GLN A 85 8.35 -5.84 20.00
CA GLN A 85 7.03 -6.52 20.01
C GLN A 85 7.15 -7.99 20.46
N LEU A 86 8.27 -8.65 20.16
CA LEU A 86 8.55 -10.04 20.55
C LEU A 86 9.00 -10.20 22.02
N GLY A 87 9.29 -9.10 22.72
CA GLY A 87 9.28 -9.03 24.18
C GLY A 87 10.63 -9.11 24.91
N SER A 88 10.60 -8.70 26.19
CA SER A 88 11.73 -8.61 27.13
C SER A 88 12.80 -7.55 26.83
N LYS A 89 13.08 -6.68 27.82
CA LYS A 89 14.16 -5.67 27.77
C LYS A 89 15.56 -6.31 27.60
N TYR A 90 15.70 -7.61 27.90
CA TYR A 90 16.96 -8.35 27.77
C TYR A 90 17.26 -8.80 26.32
N ILE A 91 16.27 -9.23 25.53
CA ILE A 91 16.50 -9.58 24.10
C ILE A 91 17.00 -8.35 23.36
N LEU A 92 16.38 -7.20 23.63
CA LEU A 92 16.77 -5.91 23.06
C LEU A 92 18.22 -5.53 23.38
N GLY A 93 18.64 -5.67 24.65
CA GLY A 93 20.02 -5.41 25.06
C GLY A 93 21.04 -6.34 24.40
N ILE A 94 20.72 -7.64 24.30
CA ILE A 94 21.59 -8.64 23.64
C ILE A 94 21.70 -8.35 22.13
N ALA A 95 20.60 -8.03 21.46
CA ALA A 95 20.61 -7.67 20.03
C ALA A 95 21.39 -6.38 19.75
N GLY A 96 21.30 -5.38 20.64
CA GLY A 96 22.11 -4.16 20.57
C GLY A 96 23.61 -4.44 20.70
N LEU A 97 24.01 -5.21 21.73
CA LEU A 97 25.41 -5.61 21.95
C LEU A 97 25.98 -6.41 20.77
N PHE A 98 25.20 -7.35 20.24
CA PHE A 98 25.55 -8.13 19.05
C PHE A 98 25.78 -7.25 17.82
N THR A 99 24.87 -6.28 17.56
CA THR A 99 24.98 -5.36 16.43
C THR A 99 26.26 -4.52 16.51
N ILE A 100 26.57 -3.99 17.69
CA ILE A 100 27.77 -3.18 17.93
C ILE A 100 29.04 -4.02 17.72
N PHE A 101 29.13 -5.19 18.35
CA PHE A 101 30.33 -6.04 18.23
C PHE A 101 30.51 -6.60 16.82
N SER A 102 29.43 -7.01 16.15
CA SER A 102 29.52 -7.51 14.77
C SER A 102 29.93 -6.41 13.78
N SER A 103 29.53 -5.15 14.01
CA SER A 103 29.99 -3.99 13.24
C SER A 103 31.49 -3.71 13.45
N PHE A 104 31.98 -3.87 14.69
CA PHE A 104 33.41 -3.77 15.01
C PHE A 104 34.23 -4.86 14.31
N VAL A 105 33.82 -6.13 14.41
CA VAL A 105 34.49 -7.26 13.72
C VAL A 105 34.49 -7.07 12.20
N PHE A 106 33.35 -6.66 11.61
CA PHE A 106 33.28 -6.33 10.18
C PHE A 106 34.28 -5.22 9.80
N SER A 107 34.35 -4.15 10.60
CA SER A 107 35.29 -3.04 10.37
C SER A 107 36.75 -3.51 10.40
N THR A 108 37.13 -4.33 11.39
CA THR A 108 38.48 -4.94 11.46
C THR A 108 38.79 -5.81 10.24
N VAL A 109 37.84 -6.64 9.80
CA VAL A 109 37.98 -7.52 8.64
C VAL A 109 38.15 -6.72 7.34
N VAL A 110 37.35 -5.65 7.15
CA VAL A 110 37.45 -4.74 6.00
C VAL A 110 38.81 -4.03 5.95
N ILE A 111 39.26 -3.48 7.08
CA ILE A 111 40.57 -2.81 7.18
C ILE A 111 41.72 -3.77 6.82
N HIS A 112 41.67 -5.01 7.29
CA HIS A 112 42.71 -6.01 7.02
C HIS A 112 42.69 -6.53 5.57
N PHE A 113 41.54 -6.63 4.91
CA PHE A 113 41.46 -7.16 3.55
C PHE A 113 41.77 -6.15 2.44
N LEU A 114 41.68 -4.84 2.71
CA LEU A 114 41.90 -3.78 1.71
C LEU A 114 43.14 -2.92 1.95
N ASP A 115 43.76 -3.01 3.13
CA ASP A 115 45.16 -2.65 3.46
C ASP A 115 45.61 -1.18 3.29
N LYS A 116 44.96 -0.35 2.44
CA LYS A 116 45.48 0.97 2.02
C LYS A 116 44.45 2.11 1.90
N GLU A 117 43.14 1.84 1.91
CA GLU A 117 42.10 2.87 1.74
C GLU A 117 41.06 2.83 2.86
N LEU A 118 41.15 3.79 3.81
CA LEU A 118 40.12 3.98 4.84
C LEU A 118 38.83 4.62 4.31
N THR A 119 38.86 5.23 3.12
CA THR A 119 37.71 5.86 2.45
C THR A 119 36.55 4.87 2.29
N GLY A 120 36.85 3.68 1.75
CA GLY A 120 35.85 2.63 1.51
C GLY A 120 35.13 2.11 2.76
N LEU A 121 35.65 2.32 3.98
CA LEU A 121 34.95 1.90 5.21
C LEU A 121 33.63 2.67 5.41
N ASN A 122 33.61 3.97 5.08
CA ASN A 122 32.41 4.81 5.17
C ASN A 122 31.36 4.45 4.09
N GLU A 123 31.77 3.76 3.04
CA GLU A 123 30.92 3.23 1.97
C GLU A 123 30.47 1.80 2.27
N ALA A 124 31.28 1.01 2.97
CA ALA A 124 31.02 -0.40 3.32
C ALA A 124 30.03 -0.59 4.47
N LEU A 125 30.11 0.25 5.51
CA LEU A 125 29.27 0.14 6.72
C LEU A 125 27.75 0.07 6.45
N PRO A 126 27.15 0.86 5.54
CA PRO A 126 25.72 0.78 5.23
C PRO A 126 25.27 -0.59 4.70
N PHE A 127 26.12 -1.28 3.93
CA PHE A 127 25.82 -2.61 3.42
C PHE A 127 25.85 -3.66 4.53
N PHE A 128 26.77 -3.55 5.49
CA PHE A 128 26.73 -4.37 6.71
C PHE A 128 25.44 -4.15 7.52
N LEU A 129 25.01 -2.89 7.66
CA LEU A 129 23.78 -2.53 8.36
C LEU A 129 22.48 -2.93 7.63
N LEU A 130 22.55 -3.29 6.34
CA LEU A 130 21.43 -3.86 5.56
C LEU A 130 21.42 -5.39 5.56
N LEU A 131 22.60 -6.03 5.57
CA LEU A 131 22.76 -7.50 5.51
C LEU A 131 22.75 -8.18 6.90
N ILE A 132 22.63 -7.40 7.99
CA ILE A 132 22.45 -7.96 9.33
C ILE A 132 20.98 -8.34 9.60
N ASP A 133 20.73 -9.64 9.78
CA ASP A 133 19.40 -10.18 10.12
C ASP A 133 19.29 -10.49 11.62
N LEU A 134 18.81 -9.52 12.41
CA LEU A 134 18.58 -9.70 13.84
C LEU A 134 17.36 -10.59 14.16
N SER A 135 16.52 -10.95 13.19
CA SER A 135 15.39 -11.87 13.43
C SER A 135 15.90 -13.27 13.78
N ARG A 136 16.99 -13.70 13.12
CA ARG A 136 17.72 -14.96 13.36
C ARG A 136 18.36 -15.00 14.75
N ALA A 137 18.97 -13.90 15.16
CA ALA A 137 19.47 -13.70 16.53
C ALA A 137 18.32 -13.84 17.56
N SER A 138 17.15 -13.25 17.29
CA SER A 138 15.98 -13.38 18.16
C SER A 138 15.49 -14.84 18.30
N ALA A 139 15.55 -15.64 17.23
CA ALA A 139 15.10 -17.02 17.25
C ALA A 139 15.97 -17.89 18.19
N LEU A 140 17.30 -17.74 18.15
CA LEU A 140 18.18 -18.45 19.08
C LEU A 140 18.05 -17.90 20.52
N ALA A 141 17.88 -16.59 20.69
CA ALA A 141 17.63 -16.00 22.00
C ALA A 141 16.32 -16.53 22.65
N LYS A 142 15.26 -16.76 21.86
CA LYS A 142 14.01 -17.39 22.33
C LYS A 142 14.23 -18.82 22.86
N PHE A 143 15.07 -19.63 22.22
CA PHE A 143 15.42 -20.96 22.72
C PHE A 143 16.16 -20.91 24.06
N ALA A 144 17.12 -19.99 24.24
CA ALA A 144 17.75 -19.80 25.55
C ALA A 144 16.73 -19.34 26.62
N LEU A 145 15.77 -18.50 26.19
CA LEU A 145 14.67 -17.96 26.99
C LEU A 145 13.45 -18.91 27.11
N SER A 146 13.61 -20.23 26.95
CA SER A 146 12.61 -21.22 27.39
C SER A 146 13.04 -22.01 28.65
N SER A 147 14.24 -21.74 29.18
CA SER A 147 14.89 -22.53 30.24
C SER A 147 14.47 -22.17 31.67
N ASN A 148 14.09 -23.17 32.47
CA ASN A 148 13.73 -23.04 33.88
C ASN A 148 14.95 -23.17 34.81
N SER A 149 15.92 -24.05 34.51
CA SER A 149 17.21 -24.15 35.23
C SER A 149 18.37 -23.46 34.51
N GLN A 150 19.58 -23.42 35.11
CA GLN A 150 20.80 -22.94 34.44
C GLN A 150 21.38 -23.95 33.45
N ASP A 151 21.45 -25.24 33.79
CA ASP A 151 21.96 -26.28 32.88
C ASP A 151 21.07 -26.43 31.63
N GLU A 152 19.77 -26.18 31.78
CA GLU A 152 18.80 -26.12 30.69
C GLU A 152 19.03 -24.92 29.75
N VAL A 153 19.66 -23.81 30.19
CA VAL A 153 20.10 -22.72 29.29
C VAL A 153 21.10 -23.27 28.27
N ARG A 154 22.12 -23.97 28.77
CA ARG A 154 23.24 -24.48 27.96
C ARG A 154 22.77 -25.53 26.96
N GLU A 155 21.92 -26.46 27.40
CA GLU A 155 21.35 -27.46 26.51
C GLU A 155 20.31 -26.88 25.53
N ASN A 156 19.48 -25.90 25.92
CA ASN A 156 18.55 -25.28 24.98
C ASN A 156 19.25 -24.40 23.93
N ILE A 157 20.35 -23.73 24.27
CA ILE A 157 21.23 -23.07 23.28
C ILE A 157 21.84 -24.11 22.33
N ALA A 158 22.38 -25.22 22.86
CA ALA A 158 22.91 -26.31 22.03
C ALA A 158 21.85 -26.92 21.11
N ARG A 159 20.60 -27.07 21.58
CA ARG A 159 19.45 -27.56 20.81
C ARG A 159 19.01 -26.57 19.73
N GLY A 160 18.96 -25.28 20.04
CA GLY A 160 18.70 -24.21 19.07
C GLY A 160 19.75 -24.17 17.97
N MET A 161 21.04 -24.25 18.32
CA MET A 161 22.14 -24.36 17.35
C MET A 161 22.06 -25.62 16.49
N ALA A 162 21.62 -26.76 17.04
CA ALA A 162 21.45 -28.00 16.29
C ALA A 162 20.37 -27.95 15.20
N ILE A 163 19.34 -27.11 15.40
CA ILE A 163 18.20 -26.91 14.50
C ILE A 163 18.49 -25.77 13.50
N LEU A 164 18.84 -24.59 14.02
CA LEU A 164 19.01 -23.37 13.25
C LEU A 164 20.39 -23.27 12.56
N GLY A 165 21.45 -23.81 13.17
CA GLY A 165 22.82 -23.69 12.67
C GLY A 165 22.99 -24.15 11.22
N PRO A 166 22.57 -25.37 10.83
CA PRO A 166 22.65 -25.85 9.45
C PRO A 166 21.93 -24.97 8.42
N THR A 167 20.84 -24.29 8.81
CA THR A 167 20.14 -23.36 7.89
C THR A 167 20.85 -22.03 7.76
N PHE A 168 21.37 -21.49 8.85
CA PHE A 168 22.12 -20.23 8.78
C PHE A 168 23.47 -20.38 8.06
N THR A 169 24.15 -21.53 8.16
CA THR A 169 25.32 -21.83 7.31
C THR A 169 24.94 -21.92 5.83
N LEU A 170 23.85 -22.61 5.48
CA LEU A 170 23.41 -22.72 4.08
C LEU A 170 22.99 -21.35 3.51
N ASP A 171 22.27 -20.55 4.29
CA ASP A 171 21.85 -19.21 3.89
C ASP A 171 23.03 -18.26 3.70
N ALA A 172 23.98 -18.19 4.65
CA ALA A 172 25.16 -17.35 4.52
C ALA A 172 26.06 -17.76 3.33
N LEU A 173 26.15 -19.06 3.03
CA LEU A 173 26.84 -19.56 1.83
C LEU A 173 26.11 -19.15 0.54
N VAL A 174 24.78 -19.31 0.50
CA VAL A 174 23.94 -18.87 -0.64
C VAL A 174 24.09 -17.37 -0.87
N GLU A 175 23.98 -16.56 0.18
CA GLU A 175 24.04 -15.10 0.14
C GLU A 175 25.40 -14.60 -0.33
N CYS A 176 26.49 -15.15 0.24
CA CYS A 176 27.86 -14.88 -0.20
C CYS A 176 28.11 -15.31 -1.67
N LEU A 177 27.53 -16.42 -2.13
CA LEU A 177 27.65 -16.86 -3.52
C LEU A 177 26.87 -15.96 -4.50
N VAL A 178 25.68 -15.50 -4.11
CA VAL A 178 24.83 -14.59 -4.91
C VAL A 178 25.46 -13.21 -5.01
N ILE A 179 25.82 -12.59 -3.88
CA ILE A 179 26.53 -11.31 -3.86
C ILE A 179 27.88 -11.44 -4.60
N GLY A 180 28.55 -12.58 -4.45
CA GLY A 180 29.80 -12.90 -5.13
C GLY A 180 29.71 -12.81 -6.66
N VAL A 181 28.55 -13.06 -7.29
CA VAL A 181 28.41 -12.92 -8.75
C VAL A 181 28.71 -11.49 -9.21
N GLY A 182 28.38 -10.47 -8.41
CA GLY A 182 28.69 -9.08 -8.70
C GLY A 182 30.19 -8.75 -8.65
N THR A 183 31.01 -9.56 -7.96
CA THR A 183 32.49 -9.48 -8.00
C THR A 183 33.11 -9.96 -9.32
N MET A 184 32.26 -10.30 -10.30
CA MET A 184 32.65 -10.78 -11.63
C MET A 184 31.95 -9.99 -12.75
N SER A 185 31.45 -8.78 -12.44
CA SER A 185 30.62 -7.99 -13.34
C SER A 185 31.39 -7.12 -14.33
N GLY A 186 32.71 -6.97 -14.21
CA GLY A 186 33.54 -6.07 -15.01
C GLY A 186 33.37 -4.58 -14.66
N VAL A 187 32.67 -4.26 -13.57
CA VAL A 187 32.34 -2.89 -13.15
C VAL A 187 32.97 -2.63 -11.78
N ARG A 188 34.11 -1.93 -11.78
CA ARG A 188 35.00 -1.77 -10.62
C ARG A 188 34.29 -1.34 -9.32
N GLN A 189 33.38 -0.37 -9.38
CA GLN A 189 32.60 0.07 -8.21
C GLN A 189 31.69 -1.06 -7.67
N LEU A 190 30.97 -1.76 -8.55
CA LEU A 190 30.09 -2.87 -8.17
C LEU A 190 30.87 -4.06 -7.62
N GLU A 191 32.06 -4.35 -8.17
CA GLU A 191 32.95 -5.40 -7.68
C GLU A 191 33.45 -5.12 -6.26
N ILE A 192 33.81 -3.86 -5.97
CA ILE A 192 34.18 -3.39 -4.62
C ILE A 192 32.99 -3.49 -3.67
N MET A 193 31.80 -3.02 -4.06
CA MET A 193 30.57 -3.11 -3.26
C MET A 193 30.17 -4.57 -2.96
N CYS A 194 30.24 -5.46 -3.94
CA CYS A 194 29.97 -6.89 -3.73
C CYS A 194 31.05 -7.57 -2.89
N CYS A 195 32.31 -7.14 -2.97
CA CYS A 195 33.35 -7.58 -2.04
C CYS A 195 33.00 -7.23 -0.59
N PHE A 196 32.63 -5.98 -0.31
CA PHE A 196 32.15 -5.55 1.01
C PHE A 196 30.94 -6.37 1.49
N GLY A 197 29.97 -6.63 0.61
CA GLY A 197 28.80 -7.47 0.92
C GLY A 197 29.16 -8.90 1.32
N CYS A 198 30.06 -9.56 0.59
CA CYS A 198 30.55 -10.89 0.93
C CYS A 198 31.29 -10.92 2.29
N MET A 199 32.17 -9.94 2.55
CA MET A 199 32.89 -9.86 3.82
C MET A 199 31.95 -9.55 5.00
N SER A 200 30.88 -8.78 4.76
CA SER A 200 29.80 -8.53 5.74
C SER A 200 29.10 -9.83 6.15
N VAL A 201 28.63 -10.63 5.18
CA VAL A 201 27.92 -11.89 5.43
C VAL A 201 28.82 -12.87 6.21
N LEU A 202 30.10 -12.97 5.85
CA LEU A 202 31.07 -13.83 6.53
C LEU A 202 31.38 -13.38 7.97
N ALA A 203 31.54 -12.06 8.19
CA ALA A 203 31.76 -11.51 9.52
C ALA A 203 30.53 -11.71 10.45
N ASN A 204 29.33 -11.38 9.95
CA ASN A 204 28.07 -11.59 10.67
C ASN A 204 27.87 -13.08 11.03
N TYR A 205 28.11 -13.98 10.07
CA TYR A 205 28.05 -15.43 10.29
C TYR A 205 29.02 -15.91 11.37
N PHE A 206 30.28 -15.45 11.36
CA PHE A 206 31.28 -15.81 12.37
C PHE A 206 30.86 -15.36 13.77
N VAL A 207 30.42 -14.11 13.92
CA VAL A 207 29.99 -13.54 15.21
C VAL A 207 28.71 -14.21 15.70
N PHE A 208 27.76 -14.53 14.82
CA PHE A 208 26.56 -15.30 15.16
C PHE A 208 26.89 -16.71 15.65
N MET A 209 27.86 -17.39 15.03
CA MET A 209 28.21 -18.78 15.37
C MET A 209 29.11 -18.92 16.62
N THR A 210 29.70 -17.84 17.13
CA THR A 210 30.71 -17.90 18.21
C THR A 210 30.40 -16.97 19.38
N PHE A 211 30.37 -15.67 19.13
CA PHE A 211 30.19 -14.65 20.16
C PHE A 211 28.75 -14.57 20.66
N PHE A 212 27.77 -14.59 19.74
CA PHE A 212 26.35 -14.42 20.09
C PHE A 212 25.82 -15.46 21.09
N PRO A 213 26.05 -16.78 20.95
CA PRO A 213 25.49 -17.76 21.88
C PRO A 213 26.20 -17.72 23.24
N ALA A 214 27.49 -17.34 23.28
CA ALA A 214 28.22 -17.10 24.52
C ALA A 214 27.66 -15.88 25.28
N CYS A 215 27.40 -14.77 24.58
CA CYS A 215 26.76 -13.59 25.19
C CYS A 215 25.33 -13.88 25.68
N VAL A 216 24.54 -14.65 24.93
CA VAL A 216 23.21 -15.10 25.39
C VAL A 216 23.32 -15.93 26.67
N SER A 217 24.27 -16.87 26.75
CA SER A 217 24.52 -17.67 27.96
C SER A 217 24.90 -16.77 29.15
N LEU A 218 25.91 -15.90 28.97
CA LEU A 218 26.45 -15.05 30.02
C LEU A 218 25.43 -14.02 30.57
N VAL A 219 24.64 -13.38 29.70
CA VAL A 219 23.64 -12.39 30.14
C VAL A 219 22.51 -13.06 30.93
N LEU A 220 22.14 -14.31 30.60
CA LEU A 220 21.14 -15.08 31.36
C LEU A 220 21.69 -15.64 32.68
N GLU A 221 23.00 -15.90 32.74
CA GLU A 221 23.71 -16.29 33.96
C GLU A 221 23.76 -15.12 34.96
N LEU A 222 24.33 -13.98 34.56
CA LEU A 222 24.43 -12.76 35.37
C LEU A 222 23.05 -12.20 35.77
N SER A 223 22.04 -12.28 34.88
CA SER A 223 20.69 -11.83 35.21
C SER A 223 19.95 -12.73 36.21
N ARG A 224 20.41 -13.97 36.43
CA ARG A 224 19.83 -14.89 37.45
C ARG A 224 20.40 -14.64 38.84
N GLU A 225 21.70 -14.34 38.98
CA GLU A 225 22.31 -14.03 40.29
C GLU A 225 21.75 -12.74 40.92
N SER A 226 21.46 -11.72 40.12
CA SER A 226 21.08 -10.38 40.61
C SER A 226 19.72 -10.27 41.33
N ARG A 227 18.93 -11.35 41.46
CA ARG A 227 17.55 -11.29 41.97
C ARG A 227 17.11 -12.53 42.77
N GLU A 228 17.27 -12.47 44.09
CA GLU A 228 16.52 -13.35 44.99
C GLU A 228 15.00 -13.07 44.89
N GLY A 229 14.19 -14.13 44.82
CA GLY A 229 12.79 -14.10 45.21
C GLY A 229 11.69 -13.81 44.17
N ARG A 230 11.98 -13.61 42.86
CA ARG A 230 10.93 -13.57 41.81
C ARG A 230 11.36 -14.26 40.50
N PRO A 231 10.66 -15.31 40.03
CA PRO A 231 10.98 -15.99 38.78
C PRO A 231 10.65 -15.12 37.56
N ILE A 232 11.52 -15.14 36.54
CA ILE A 232 11.47 -14.25 35.36
C ILE A 232 10.50 -14.81 34.28
N TRP A 233 9.63 -15.76 34.63
CA TRP A 233 8.88 -16.60 33.69
C TRP A 233 7.35 -16.41 33.70
N GLN A 234 6.89 -15.33 33.06
CA GLN A 234 5.57 -15.32 32.40
C GLN A 234 5.64 -15.64 30.89
N LEU A 235 6.85 -15.64 30.30
CA LEU A 235 7.06 -15.97 28.89
C LEU A 235 7.08 -17.48 28.58
N SER A 236 7.26 -18.36 29.58
CA SER A 236 7.27 -19.82 29.39
C SER A 236 5.96 -20.35 28.78
N HIS A 237 4.82 -19.75 29.14
CA HIS A 237 3.51 -20.10 28.59
C HIS A 237 3.25 -19.56 27.17
N PHE A 238 4.09 -18.63 26.68
CA PHE A 238 4.07 -18.18 25.28
C PHE A 238 5.11 -18.91 24.42
N ALA A 239 6.34 -19.06 24.93
CA ALA A 239 7.41 -19.79 24.24
C ALA A 239 6.98 -21.23 23.92
N ARG A 240 6.44 -21.96 24.91
CA ARG A 240 6.00 -23.36 24.71
C ARG A 240 4.73 -23.52 23.87
N VAL A 241 4.05 -22.43 23.50
CA VAL A 241 2.91 -22.42 22.57
C VAL A 241 3.36 -22.08 21.14
N LEU A 242 4.53 -21.43 20.98
CA LEU A 242 5.17 -21.16 19.70
C LEU A 242 6.15 -22.27 19.24
N GLU A 243 6.48 -23.23 20.11
CA GLU A 243 7.53 -24.23 19.84
C GLU A 243 7.15 -25.41 18.92
N GLU A 244 5.86 -25.70 18.66
CA GLU A 244 5.48 -26.97 18.01
C GLU A 244 5.43 -26.95 16.47
N GLU A 245 5.14 -25.80 15.82
CA GLU A 245 4.97 -25.73 14.35
C GLU A 245 5.95 -24.82 13.57
N GLU A 246 6.23 -23.57 13.98
CA GLU A 246 6.83 -22.57 13.06
C GLU A 246 8.29 -22.81 12.62
N ASN A 247 9.13 -23.46 13.45
CA ASN A 247 10.60 -23.41 13.28
C ASN A 247 11.27 -24.71 12.83
N LYS A 248 10.54 -25.61 12.15
CA LYS A 248 11.14 -26.72 11.37
C LYS A 248 11.35 -26.26 9.92
N PRO A 249 12.60 -26.03 9.46
CA PRO A 249 12.83 -25.54 8.10
C PRO A 249 12.37 -26.56 7.06
N ASN A 250 11.49 -26.12 6.15
CA ASN A 250 10.89 -27.00 5.14
C ASN A 250 11.99 -27.68 4.29
N PRO A 251 12.02 -29.03 4.22
CA PRO A 251 13.09 -29.77 3.56
C PRO A 251 13.12 -29.59 2.04
N VAL A 252 12.02 -29.17 1.42
CA VAL A 252 11.98 -28.82 -0.01
C VAL A 252 12.79 -27.55 -0.25
N THR A 253 12.57 -26.49 0.53
CA THR A 253 13.35 -25.24 0.44
C THR A 253 14.84 -25.46 0.73
N GLN A 254 15.19 -26.33 1.69
CA GLN A 254 16.59 -26.70 1.92
C GLN A 254 17.22 -27.39 0.69
N ARG A 255 16.51 -28.35 0.07
CA ARG A 255 16.98 -29.02 -1.16
C ARG A 255 17.12 -28.05 -2.32
N VAL A 256 16.17 -27.13 -2.51
CA VAL A 256 16.25 -26.08 -3.54
C VAL A 256 17.45 -25.16 -3.28
N LYS A 257 17.67 -24.69 -2.04
CA LYS A 257 18.85 -23.87 -1.69
C LYS A 257 20.17 -24.62 -1.93
N MET A 258 20.24 -25.93 -1.64
CA MET A 258 21.41 -26.77 -1.93
C MET A 258 21.67 -26.96 -3.44
N ILE A 259 20.63 -27.11 -4.26
CA ILE A 259 20.76 -27.20 -5.72
C ILE A 259 21.21 -25.85 -6.30
N MET A 260 20.64 -24.76 -5.79
CA MET A 260 20.98 -23.39 -6.19
C MET A 260 22.42 -23.01 -5.81
N SER A 261 22.88 -23.34 -4.59
CA SER A 261 24.26 -23.08 -4.17
C SER A 261 25.26 -23.93 -4.97
N LEU A 262 24.96 -25.20 -5.25
CA LEU A 262 25.78 -26.03 -6.13
C LEU A 262 25.88 -25.44 -7.55
N GLY A 263 24.76 -24.96 -8.10
CA GLY A 263 24.74 -24.27 -9.40
C GLY A 263 25.58 -23.00 -9.41
N LEU A 264 25.47 -22.16 -8.38
CA LEU A 264 26.28 -20.94 -8.23
C LEU A 264 27.77 -21.25 -8.07
N VAL A 265 28.14 -22.27 -7.28
CA VAL A 265 29.53 -22.73 -7.16
C VAL A 265 30.09 -23.20 -8.51
N LEU A 266 29.28 -23.90 -9.32
CA LEU A 266 29.68 -24.32 -10.67
C LEU A 266 29.87 -23.13 -11.62
N VAL A 267 29.01 -22.09 -11.55
CA VAL A 267 29.19 -20.85 -12.32
C VAL A 267 30.46 -20.11 -11.89
N HIS A 268 30.68 -19.94 -10.59
CA HIS A 268 31.89 -19.32 -10.02
C HIS A 268 33.17 -20.07 -10.42
N ALA A 269 33.16 -21.39 -10.33
CA ALA A 269 34.28 -22.23 -10.73
C ALA A 269 34.55 -22.13 -12.24
N HIS A 270 33.53 -22.33 -13.08
CA HIS A 270 33.65 -22.26 -14.54
C HIS A 270 34.18 -20.90 -15.00
N SER A 271 33.67 -19.80 -14.43
CA SER A 271 34.07 -18.45 -14.83
C SER A 271 35.37 -17.95 -14.19
N ARG A 272 35.93 -18.64 -13.19
CA ARG A 272 37.29 -18.36 -12.65
C ARG A 272 38.38 -19.34 -13.13
N TRP A 273 38.02 -20.44 -13.81
CA TRP A 273 38.99 -21.41 -14.35
C TRP A 273 39.27 -21.21 -15.85
N ILE A 274 38.47 -20.40 -16.55
CA ILE A 274 38.57 -20.18 -18.01
C ILE A 274 39.30 -18.87 -18.38
N ALA A 275 39.54 -17.98 -17.42
CA ALA A 275 40.52 -16.89 -17.51
C ALA A 275 41.51 -17.07 -16.35
N ASP A 276 42.82 -17.17 -16.54
CA ASP A 276 43.68 -17.00 -17.73
C ASP A 276 44.95 -17.90 -17.54
N PRO A 277 46.03 -17.91 -18.36
CA PRO A 277 46.36 -17.08 -19.53
C PRO A 277 46.84 -17.83 -20.79
N SER A 278 46.96 -17.12 -21.92
CA SER A 278 48.14 -17.28 -22.80
C SER A 278 48.52 -15.97 -23.53
N PRO A 279 49.81 -15.62 -23.65
CA PRO A 279 50.24 -14.34 -24.24
C PRO A 279 50.63 -14.48 -25.72
N GLN A 280 50.24 -13.51 -26.57
CA GLN A 280 51.00 -13.26 -27.80
C GLN A 280 50.88 -11.83 -28.34
N ASN A 281 52.00 -11.37 -28.91
CA ASN A 281 52.22 -10.01 -29.38
C ASN A 281 51.46 -9.69 -30.67
N SER A 282 51.02 -8.44 -30.83
CA SER A 282 51.18 -7.76 -32.13
C SER A 282 51.32 -6.24 -31.95
N THR A 283 52.38 -5.71 -32.54
CA THR A 283 52.54 -4.28 -32.89
C THR A 283 51.43 -3.89 -33.90
N THR A 284 51.06 -2.63 -34.13
CA THR A 284 51.97 -1.55 -34.57
C THR A 284 51.37 -0.15 -34.39
N GLU A 285 52.28 0.81 -34.31
CA GLU A 285 52.17 2.28 -34.30
C GLU A 285 51.02 2.94 -35.10
N HIS A 286 50.55 4.08 -34.58
CA HIS A 286 50.72 5.35 -35.29
C HIS A 286 50.89 6.51 -34.28
N SER A 287 51.49 7.62 -34.70
CA SER A 287 52.24 8.51 -33.79
C SER A 287 52.18 10.00 -34.17
N LYS A 288 52.11 10.88 -33.14
CA LYS A 288 52.90 12.12 -32.95
C LYS A 288 52.41 12.96 -31.76
N ALA A 289 53.35 13.66 -31.12
CA ALA A 289 53.19 14.69 -30.08
C ALA A 289 54.02 15.93 -30.54
N PRO A 290 54.43 16.92 -29.72
CA PRO A 290 54.02 17.32 -28.35
C PRO A 290 53.77 18.84 -28.19
N LEU A 291 53.40 19.32 -26.97
CA LEU A 291 53.92 20.59 -26.41
C LEU A 291 53.64 20.73 -24.90
N GLY A 292 54.51 21.45 -24.17
CA GLY A 292 54.25 22.00 -22.84
C GLY A 292 54.83 21.22 -21.64
N LEU A 293 55.89 21.76 -21.02
CA LEU A 293 56.26 21.50 -19.62
C LEU A 293 55.74 22.65 -18.75
N ASP A 294 55.47 22.37 -17.47
CA ASP A 294 56.26 22.96 -16.38
C ASP A 294 55.98 22.25 -15.04
N GLU A 295 56.95 22.32 -14.12
CA GLU A 295 56.86 21.74 -12.78
C GLU A 295 56.08 22.66 -11.82
N ASN A 296 55.54 22.10 -10.71
CA ASN A 296 55.61 22.84 -9.44
C ASN A 296 55.50 21.98 -8.16
N VAL A 297 56.19 22.44 -7.13
CA VAL A 297 56.54 21.72 -5.89
C VAL A 297 55.36 21.66 -4.88
N SER A 298 55.22 20.53 -4.19
CA SER A 298 54.27 20.37 -3.07
C SER A 298 54.73 21.07 -1.79
N LYS A 299 53.82 21.79 -1.12
CA LYS A 299 54.11 22.53 0.13
C LYS A 299 53.88 21.66 1.38
N ARG A 300 54.79 21.78 2.35
CA ARG A 300 54.58 21.35 3.75
C ARG A 300 53.84 22.46 4.51
N ILE A 301 52.96 22.09 5.43
CA ILE A 301 52.44 22.96 6.49
C ILE A 301 52.83 22.36 7.84
N GLU A 302 53.27 23.18 8.79
CA GLU A 302 53.54 22.77 10.17
C GLU A 302 52.38 23.25 11.08
N PRO A 303 51.83 22.39 11.96
CA PRO A 303 50.64 22.72 12.73
C PRO A 303 50.96 23.68 13.89
N SER A 304 50.38 24.88 13.84
CA SER A 304 50.53 25.93 14.88
C SER A 304 49.58 25.77 16.08
N VAL A 305 48.88 24.64 16.19
CA VAL A 305 47.87 24.35 17.23
C VAL A 305 48.00 22.92 17.73
N SER A 306 47.52 22.67 18.96
CA SER A 306 47.60 21.37 19.60
C SER A 306 46.85 20.28 18.81
N LEU A 307 47.39 19.05 18.82
CA LEU A 307 46.78 17.89 18.15
C LEU A 307 45.30 17.72 18.52
N TRP A 308 44.94 17.90 19.80
CA TRP A 308 43.54 17.80 20.24
C TRP A 308 42.64 18.84 19.57
N GLN A 309 43.08 20.10 19.39
CA GLN A 309 42.28 21.11 18.67
C GLN A 309 42.16 20.81 17.17
N PHE A 310 43.21 20.28 16.54
CA PHE A 310 43.16 19.85 15.14
C PHE A 310 42.17 18.70 14.92
N TYR A 311 42.22 17.67 15.78
CA TYR A 311 41.26 16.56 15.76
C TYR A 311 39.83 17.05 16.05
N LEU A 312 39.63 17.92 17.06
CA LEU A 312 38.30 18.43 17.39
C LEU A 312 37.71 19.26 16.24
N SER A 313 38.52 20.12 15.60
CA SER A 313 38.14 20.89 14.41
C SER A 313 37.71 19.96 13.27
N LYS A 314 38.52 18.95 12.95
CA LYS A 314 38.25 17.99 11.87
C LYS A 314 37.08 17.02 12.18
N MET A 315 36.73 16.85 13.45
CA MET A 315 35.54 16.09 13.89
C MET A 315 34.27 16.96 13.91
N ILE A 316 34.40 18.29 13.92
CA ILE A 316 33.30 19.26 13.82
C ILE A 316 32.98 19.58 12.36
N SER A 317 33.94 19.46 11.44
CA SER A 317 33.71 19.50 9.98
C SER A 317 33.04 18.22 9.47
N MET A 318 31.80 17.98 9.88
CA MET A 318 30.97 16.89 9.37
C MET A 318 30.46 17.20 7.96
N ASP A 319 30.59 16.24 7.04
CA ASP A 319 29.93 16.31 5.73
C ASP A 319 28.40 16.32 5.87
N ILE A 320 27.71 16.95 4.92
CA ILE A 320 26.24 17.10 4.94
C ILE A 320 25.54 15.73 5.04
N GLU A 321 26.09 14.69 4.38
CA GLU A 321 25.60 13.31 4.49
C GLU A 321 25.64 12.77 5.94
N GLN A 322 26.73 13.08 6.66
CA GLN A 322 26.94 12.65 8.05
C GLN A 322 26.01 13.42 8.99
N VAL A 323 25.78 14.71 8.73
CA VAL A 323 24.82 15.53 9.49
C VAL A 323 23.39 15.01 9.32
N ILE A 324 22.98 14.69 8.08
CA ILE A 324 21.64 14.15 7.78
C ILE A 324 21.45 12.77 8.45
N THR A 325 22.41 11.86 8.30
CA THR A 325 22.31 10.49 8.82
C THR A 325 22.40 10.45 10.35
N LEU A 326 23.27 11.25 10.98
CA LEU A 326 23.32 11.38 12.44
C LEU A 326 22.03 12.01 12.98
N SER A 327 21.46 13.02 12.31
CA SER A 327 20.20 13.64 12.70
C SER A 327 19.02 12.66 12.63
N LEU A 328 18.96 11.84 11.58
CA LEU A 328 17.94 10.78 11.44
C LEU A 328 18.10 9.71 12.53
N ALA A 329 19.33 9.25 12.78
CA ALA A 329 19.61 8.26 13.82
C ALA A 329 19.27 8.79 15.22
N LEU A 330 19.63 10.04 15.52
CA LEU A 330 19.31 10.69 16.80
C LEU A 330 17.80 10.87 16.99
N LEU A 331 17.08 11.32 15.96
CA LEU A 331 15.62 11.49 16.01
C LEU A 331 14.91 10.14 16.24
N LEU A 332 15.33 9.08 15.55
CA LEU A 332 14.78 7.74 15.74
C LEU A 332 15.15 7.15 17.12
N ALA A 333 16.35 7.38 17.63
CA ALA A 333 16.74 6.99 18.99
C ALA A 333 15.90 7.72 20.06
N VAL A 334 15.70 9.03 19.93
CA VAL A 334 14.83 9.82 20.83
C VAL A 334 13.39 9.32 20.76
N LYS A 335 12.85 9.04 19.56
CA LYS A 335 11.52 8.46 19.38
C LYS A 335 11.39 7.10 20.10
N TYR A 336 12.36 6.20 19.87
CA TYR A 336 12.37 4.84 20.41
C TYR A 336 12.50 4.77 21.93
N ILE A 337 13.30 5.67 22.51
CA ILE A 337 13.56 5.73 23.96
C ILE A 337 12.39 6.41 24.69
N PHE A 338 11.97 7.61 24.27
CA PHE A 338 11.05 8.43 25.04
C PHE A 338 9.57 8.16 24.72
N PHE A 339 9.19 8.20 23.44
CA PHE A 339 7.79 8.09 23.04
C PHE A 339 7.32 6.64 23.04
N GLU A 340 8.10 5.76 22.40
CA GLU A 340 7.72 4.37 22.19
C GLU A 340 7.79 3.52 23.48
N GLN A 341 8.48 3.99 24.52
CA GLN A 341 8.43 3.40 25.87
C GLN A 341 7.19 3.81 26.67
N ALA A 342 6.73 5.06 26.56
CA ALA A 342 5.47 5.47 27.16
C ALA A 342 4.27 4.71 26.55
N GLU A 343 4.25 4.53 25.23
CA GLU A 343 3.18 3.79 24.54
C GLU A 343 3.16 2.29 24.88
N THR A 344 4.33 1.65 25.01
CA THR A 344 4.41 0.22 25.34
C THR A 344 4.09 -0.09 26.81
N GLU A 345 4.50 0.76 27.76
CA GLU A 345 4.14 0.58 29.18
C GLU A 345 2.64 0.92 29.44
N SER A 346 2.07 1.87 28.69
CA SER A 346 0.62 2.17 28.68
C SER A 346 -0.23 1.00 28.13
N THR A 347 0.15 0.44 26.98
CA THR A 347 -0.61 -0.66 26.33
C THR A 347 -0.50 -1.99 27.07
N LEU A 348 0.58 -2.25 27.82
CA LEU A 348 0.67 -3.39 28.74
C LEU A 348 -0.22 -3.21 29.98
N SER A 349 -0.32 -1.99 30.53
CA SER A 349 -1.23 -1.70 31.66
C SER A 349 -2.70 -1.98 31.30
N LEU A 350 -3.09 -1.65 30.07
CA LEU A 350 -4.42 -1.91 29.48
C LEU A 350 -4.74 -3.40 29.19
N LYS A 351 -3.78 -4.32 29.38
CA LYS A 351 -3.91 -5.74 28.98
C LYS A 351 -4.01 -6.76 30.12
N ASN A 352 -4.26 -6.31 31.36
CA ASN A 352 -4.55 -7.17 32.51
C ASN A 352 -6.07 -7.31 32.75
N PRO A 353 -6.75 -8.35 32.22
CA PRO A 353 -8.14 -8.62 32.58
C PRO A 353 -8.23 -9.14 34.02
N ILE A 354 -9.10 -8.51 34.82
CA ILE A 354 -9.43 -8.97 36.18
C ILE A 354 -10.35 -10.18 36.08
N THR A 355 -9.91 -11.35 36.56
CA THR A 355 -10.84 -12.39 37.01
C THR A 355 -10.23 -13.27 38.10
N SER A 356 -10.80 -13.20 39.31
CA SER A 356 -10.53 -14.14 40.40
C SER A 356 -11.86 -14.63 40.98
N PRO A 357 -12.25 -15.89 40.72
CA PRO A 357 -13.19 -16.61 41.57
C PRO A 357 -12.45 -17.65 42.42
N VAL A 358 -12.80 -17.72 43.71
CA VAL A 358 -12.26 -18.72 44.64
C VAL A 358 -12.85 -20.10 44.33
N VAL A 359 -12.00 -21.11 44.16
CA VAL A 359 -12.43 -22.52 44.03
C VAL A 359 -12.30 -23.22 45.38
N THR A 360 -13.43 -23.49 46.02
CA THR A 360 -13.51 -24.34 47.22
C THR A 360 -13.92 -25.76 46.82
N GLN A 361 -13.27 -26.77 47.39
CA GLN A 361 -13.41 -28.17 47.00
C GLN A 361 -14.78 -28.79 47.33
N LYS A 362 -15.32 -29.65 46.44
CA LYS A 362 -15.80 -31.01 46.83
C LYS A 362 -16.07 -31.94 45.63
N LYS A 363 -16.28 -33.23 45.94
CA LYS A 363 -16.23 -34.41 45.05
C LYS A 363 -17.58 -34.75 44.40
N VAL A 364 -17.52 -35.16 43.12
CA VAL A 364 -17.97 -36.47 42.53
C VAL A 364 -18.64 -37.42 43.56
N PRO A 365 -19.82 -38.06 43.28
CA PRO A 365 -19.88 -39.13 42.27
C PRO A 365 -21.23 -39.49 41.55
N ASP A 366 -21.12 -40.44 40.60
CA ASP A 366 -22.11 -41.40 40.02
C ASP A 366 -23.37 -40.87 39.26
N ASP A 367 -23.99 -41.53 38.26
CA ASP A 367 -23.83 -42.89 37.69
C ASP A 367 -24.35 -43.06 36.23
N CYS A 368 -24.04 -44.22 35.60
CA CYS A 368 -24.79 -45.05 34.62
C CYS A 368 -25.45 -44.52 33.29
N CYS A 369 -24.84 -44.99 32.19
CA CYS A 369 -25.46 -45.82 31.10
C CYS A 369 -26.48 -45.30 30.03
N ARG A 370 -25.97 -45.18 28.78
CA ARG A 370 -26.43 -45.84 27.52
C ARG A 370 -27.95 -46.12 27.28
N ARG A 371 -28.49 -45.59 26.16
CA ARG A 371 -28.77 -46.35 24.90
C ARG A 371 -29.36 -45.48 23.77
N ASP A 372 -29.12 -45.91 22.53
CA ASP A 372 -29.62 -45.32 21.27
C ASP A 372 -30.99 -45.93 20.83
N PRO A 373 -31.51 -45.77 19.59
CA PRO A 373 -32.79 -45.09 19.39
C PRO A 373 -33.91 -45.97 18.76
N VAL A 374 -35.14 -45.44 18.69
CA VAL A 374 -36.28 -46.11 18.02
C VAL A 374 -37.07 -45.14 17.12
N VAL A 375 -37.49 -45.66 15.96
CA VAL A 375 -38.22 -44.97 14.88
C VAL A 375 -39.74 -45.13 15.04
N VAL A 376 -40.52 -44.14 14.60
CA VAL A 376 -41.93 -44.33 14.19
C VAL A 376 -42.16 -43.70 12.81
N ARG A 377 -43.03 -44.32 11.99
CA ARG A 377 -43.23 -44.03 10.56
C ARG A 377 -44.67 -44.34 10.16
N SER A 378 -45.38 -43.40 9.52
CA SER A 378 -46.65 -43.61 8.79
C SER A 378 -46.90 -42.40 7.88
N ASN A 379 -47.22 -42.43 6.57
CA ASN A 379 -48.00 -43.29 5.65
C ASN A 379 -49.44 -42.81 5.31
N GLN A 380 -49.55 -41.92 4.31
CA GLN A 380 -50.07 -42.21 2.96
C GLN A 380 -51.52 -42.79 2.78
N LYS A 381 -52.44 -42.10 2.06
CA LYS A 381 -52.93 -42.46 0.68
C LYS A 381 -54.23 -41.76 0.17
N PHE A 382 -54.15 -41.30 -1.10
CA PHE A 382 -55.08 -41.38 -2.28
C PHE A 382 -56.62 -41.26 -2.20
N HIS A 383 -57.20 -40.51 -3.16
CA HIS A 383 -57.88 -40.96 -4.42
C HIS A 383 -58.30 -39.73 -5.28
N ALA A 384 -58.70 -39.76 -6.58
CA ALA A 384 -58.26 -40.47 -7.81
C ALA A 384 -59.11 -39.97 -9.05
N VAL A 385 -58.85 -40.46 -10.28
CA VAL A 385 -59.72 -40.43 -11.50
C VAL A 385 -59.71 -39.14 -12.37
N GLU A 386 -59.60 -39.11 -13.73
CA GLU A 386 -58.93 -39.85 -14.86
C GLU A 386 -59.80 -39.67 -16.16
N GLU A 387 -59.36 -39.52 -17.45
CA GLU A 387 -58.07 -39.28 -18.16
C GLU A 387 -58.34 -38.59 -19.56
N ASP A 388 -57.74 -39.05 -20.69
CA ASP A 388 -57.99 -38.73 -22.15
C ASP A 388 -57.52 -37.37 -22.76
N ALA A 389 -57.01 -37.27 -24.02
CA ALA A 389 -56.38 -38.27 -24.93
C ALA A 389 -55.59 -37.64 -26.13
N ARG A 390 -54.41 -38.22 -26.46
CA ARG A 390 -53.72 -38.46 -27.79
C ARG A 390 -53.94 -37.47 -28.99
N THR A 391 -52.95 -37.14 -29.86
CA THR A 391 -51.99 -38.02 -30.57
C THR A 391 -50.87 -37.26 -31.36
N ASN A 392 -49.75 -37.96 -31.67
CA ASN A 392 -48.65 -37.75 -32.65
C ASN A 392 -48.90 -36.87 -33.91
N ARG A 393 -47.88 -36.29 -34.61
CA ARG A 393 -46.70 -36.97 -35.23
C ARG A 393 -45.57 -36.02 -35.75
N GLU A 394 -44.46 -36.59 -36.23
CA GLU A 394 -43.17 -35.92 -36.57
C GLU A 394 -43.07 -35.31 -37.99
N ARG A 395 -42.06 -34.44 -38.23
CA ARG A 395 -41.12 -34.57 -39.37
C ARG A 395 -39.79 -33.78 -39.20
N LYS A 396 -38.88 -33.93 -40.17
CA LYS A 396 -37.41 -33.72 -40.06
C LYS A 396 -36.90 -32.40 -40.66
N ALA A 397 -35.61 -32.12 -40.43
CA ALA A 397 -34.85 -30.96 -40.91
C ALA A 397 -33.96 -31.25 -42.14
N GLU A 398 -33.56 -30.18 -42.84
CA GLU A 398 -32.34 -29.97 -43.65
C GLU A 398 -32.20 -28.42 -43.79
N VAL A 399 -31.10 -27.73 -43.53
CA VAL A 399 -29.69 -27.82 -44.01
C VAL A 399 -29.49 -27.33 -45.44
N ILE A 400 -28.97 -26.10 -45.57
CA ILE A 400 -28.17 -25.63 -46.72
C ILE A 400 -26.91 -24.92 -46.17
N LYS A 401 -25.78 -25.06 -46.88
CA LYS A 401 -24.44 -24.51 -46.53
C LYS A 401 -23.97 -23.46 -47.55
N PRO A 402 -22.95 -22.63 -47.24
CA PRO A 402 -22.48 -21.56 -48.09
C PRO A 402 -21.35 -21.94 -49.07
N LEU A 403 -21.18 -21.12 -50.11
CA LEU A 403 -19.98 -20.93 -50.96
C LEU A 403 -19.82 -19.40 -51.14
N VAL A 404 -18.64 -18.75 -51.05
CA VAL A 404 -17.33 -18.95 -51.73
C VAL A 404 -17.44 -18.52 -53.21
N ALA A 405 -16.59 -17.67 -53.80
CA ALA A 405 -15.16 -17.34 -53.56
C ALA A 405 -14.86 -15.82 -53.83
N GLU A 406 -13.66 -15.22 -53.70
CA GLU A 406 -12.34 -15.71 -53.21
C GLU A 406 -11.50 -14.57 -52.52
N THR A 407 -10.53 -13.94 -53.20
CA THR A 407 -9.44 -13.09 -52.63
C THR A 407 -8.97 -11.96 -53.56
N ASP A 408 -8.50 -10.84 -53.00
CA ASP A 408 -7.12 -10.35 -53.27
C ASP A 408 -6.61 -9.40 -52.14
N THR A 409 -5.41 -8.86 -52.27
CA THR A 409 -4.55 -8.42 -51.16
C THR A 409 -4.10 -6.94 -51.20
N SER A 410 -3.58 -6.48 -50.06
CA SER A 410 -2.89 -5.20 -49.81
C SER A 410 -3.74 -3.92 -49.71
N ASN A 411 -3.83 -3.35 -48.51
CA ASN A 411 -3.03 -2.18 -48.13
C ASN A 411 -3.13 -1.85 -46.63
N ARG A 412 -2.25 -0.95 -46.14
CA ARG A 412 -2.28 -0.46 -44.75
C ARG A 412 -3.54 0.39 -44.51
N ALA A 413 -4.28 0.10 -43.43
CA ALA A 413 -5.35 0.97 -42.96
C ALA A 413 -4.76 2.32 -42.48
N MET A 414 -5.11 3.40 -43.16
CA MET A 414 -4.74 4.77 -42.81
C MET A 414 -5.84 5.37 -41.93
N PHE A 415 -5.47 6.12 -40.89
CA PHE A 415 -6.43 6.75 -39.99
C PHE A 415 -6.99 8.03 -40.64
N VAL A 416 -8.27 8.00 -41.04
CA VAL A 416 -8.95 9.13 -41.71
C VAL A 416 -9.99 9.71 -40.76
N VAL A 417 -9.87 11.00 -40.45
CA VAL A 417 -10.91 11.78 -39.79
C VAL A 417 -11.99 12.09 -40.83
N GLY A 418 -13.25 11.82 -40.50
CA GLY A 418 -14.36 12.05 -41.43
C GLY A 418 -14.80 13.50 -41.47
N ASP A 419 -14.56 14.19 -42.57
CA ASP A 419 -15.28 15.42 -42.92
C ASP A 419 -16.78 15.14 -43.04
N SER A 420 -17.61 16.08 -42.58
CA SER A 420 -19.05 16.05 -42.81
C SER A 420 -19.48 17.25 -43.65
N SER A 421 -19.91 16.98 -44.87
CA SER A 421 -20.42 18.01 -45.78
C SER A 421 -21.91 18.27 -45.55
N SER A 422 -22.29 19.54 -45.68
CA SER A 422 -23.60 20.11 -45.38
C SER A 422 -24.78 19.51 -46.16
N VAL A 423 -25.99 19.59 -45.59
CA VAL A 423 -27.17 20.23 -46.24
C VAL A 423 -28.15 20.77 -45.16
N SER A 424 -28.50 22.05 -45.29
CA SER A 424 -29.65 22.82 -44.75
C SER A 424 -30.15 22.63 -43.31
N ALA A 425 -30.08 23.74 -42.55
CA ALA A 425 -31.14 24.18 -41.62
C ALA A 425 -31.54 25.64 -41.98
N SER A 426 -32.65 26.14 -41.41
CA SER A 426 -33.26 27.43 -41.78
C SER A 426 -32.59 28.65 -41.09
N PRO A 427 -32.72 29.88 -41.60
CA PRO A 427 -32.01 31.04 -41.06
C PRO A 427 -32.66 31.58 -39.78
N GLU A 428 -31.88 31.65 -38.71
CA GLU A 428 -32.14 32.54 -37.57
C GLU A 428 -31.23 33.79 -37.68
N LEU A 429 -31.67 34.89 -37.09
CA LEU A 429 -31.17 36.23 -37.42
C LEU A 429 -29.97 36.63 -36.57
N GLU A 430 -28.75 36.28 -37.01
CA GLU A 430 -27.51 36.69 -36.34
C GLU A 430 -27.30 38.23 -36.41
N THR A 431 -27.68 38.93 -35.34
CA THR A 431 -27.17 40.26 -35.05
C THR A 431 -25.71 40.15 -34.63
N GLN A 432 -24.79 40.49 -35.54
CA GLN A 432 -23.37 40.59 -35.24
C GLN A 432 -23.12 41.59 -34.11
N GLU A 433 -22.55 41.14 -32.99
CA GLU A 433 -21.89 42.06 -32.06
C GLU A 433 -20.61 42.61 -32.73
N PRO A 434 -20.28 43.90 -32.56
CA PRO A 434 -19.03 44.44 -33.08
C PRO A 434 -17.83 43.83 -32.33
N GLU A 435 -16.81 43.41 -33.07
CA GLU A 435 -15.52 43.05 -32.48
C GLU A 435 -14.93 44.26 -31.75
N VAL A 436 -14.45 44.04 -30.53
CA VAL A 436 -13.85 45.09 -29.70
C VAL A 436 -12.36 45.15 -30.01
N GLU A 437 -11.93 46.19 -30.71
CA GLU A 437 -10.51 46.49 -30.89
C GLU A 437 -9.86 46.73 -29.50
N LEU A 438 -8.93 45.84 -29.13
CA LEU A 438 -8.12 45.95 -27.92
C LEU A 438 -6.75 46.57 -28.28
N PRO A 439 -6.16 47.42 -27.43
CA PRO A 439 -4.85 48.02 -27.69
C PRO A 439 -3.72 46.98 -27.65
N GLU A 440 -2.69 47.19 -28.47
CA GLU A 440 -1.53 46.29 -28.57
C GLU A 440 -0.63 46.31 -27.31
N GLU A 441 -0.51 47.46 -26.64
CA GLU A 441 0.23 47.59 -25.37
C GLU A 441 -0.71 47.65 -24.15
N PRO A 442 -0.33 47.05 -23.01
CA PRO A 442 -1.16 47.01 -21.81
C PRO A 442 -1.25 48.37 -21.11
N ARG A 443 -2.49 48.82 -20.85
CA ARG A 443 -2.76 50.11 -20.19
C ARG A 443 -2.35 50.13 -18.70
N PRO A 444 -2.18 51.33 -18.10
CA PRO A 444 -1.88 51.47 -16.68
C PRO A 444 -2.97 50.87 -15.77
N ASN A 445 -2.58 50.37 -14.60
CA ASN A 445 -3.51 49.74 -13.65
C ASN A 445 -4.75 50.58 -13.34
N GLU A 446 -4.59 51.90 -13.19
CA GLU A 446 -5.69 52.81 -12.84
C GLU A 446 -6.75 52.91 -13.95
N GLU A 447 -6.34 52.90 -15.22
CA GLU A 447 -7.25 52.88 -16.36
C GLU A 447 -7.95 51.52 -16.48
N CYS A 448 -7.19 50.43 -16.35
CA CYS A 448 -7.72 49.06 -16.36
C CYS A 448 -8.76 48.84 -15.24
N LEU A 449 -8.56 49.45 -14.06
CA LEU A 449 -9.54 49.43 -12.97
C LEU A 449 -10.79 50.26 -13.27
N GLN A 450 -10.67 51.42 -13.92
CA GLN A 450 -11.82 52.21 -14.37
C GLN A 450 -12.65 51.48 -15.44
N ILE A 451 -12.00 50.76 -16.35
CA ILE A 451 -12.66 49.92 -17.36
C ILE A 451 -13.37 48.73 -16.69
N LEU A 452 -12.70 48.01 -15.78
CA LEU A 452 -13.26 46.88 -15.05
C LEU A 452 -14.45 47.27 -14.16
N GLY A 453 -14.39 48.46 -13.54
CA GLY A 453 -15.46 49.02 -12.71
C GLY A 453 -16.64 49.61 -13.49
N ASN A 454 -16.51 49.79 -14.81
CA ASN A 454 -17.58 50.32 -15.65
C ASN A 454 -18.54 49.20 -16.07
N THR A 455 -19.80 49.31 -15.66
CA THR A 455 -20.87 48.32 -15.90
C THR A 455 -21.23 48.11 -17.37
N GLN A 456 -20.82 49.00 -18.28
CA GLN A 456 -20.99 48.84 -19.73
C GLN A 456 -19.74 48.28 -20.44
N LYS A 457 -18.62 48.09 -19.71
CA LYS A 457 -17.39 47.50 -20.25
C LYS A 457 -17.02 46.18 -19.57
N GLY A 458 -16.63 46.23 -18.30
CA GLY A 458 -16.12 45.07 -17.57
C GLY A 458 -14.87 44.44 -18.24
N ALA A 459 -14.65 43.14 -18.00
CA ALA A 459 -13.45 42.43 -18.44
C ALA A 459 -13.33 42.20 -19.96
N LYS A 460 -14.44 42.26 -20.71
CA LYS A 460 -14.47 42.08 -22.18
C LYS A 460 -13.62 43.15 -22.92
N PHE A 461 -13.39 44.31 -22.31
CA PHE A 461 -12.62 45.42 -22.87
C PHE A 461 -11.17 45.51 -22.34
N LEU A 462 -10.70 44.50 -21.61
CA LEU A 462 -9.32 44.35 -21.16
C LEU A 462 -8.64 43.19 -21.87
N SER A 463 -7.33 43.29 -22.13
CA SER A 463 -6.53 42.18 -22.62
C SER A 463 -6.16 41.20 -21.49
N ASP A 464 -5.82 39.95 -21.84
CA ASP A 464 -5.37 38.97 -20.85
C ASP A 464 -4.13 39.45 -20.08
N ALA A 465 -3.22 40.18 -20.75
CA ALA A 465 -2.04 40.79 -20.15
C ALA A 465 -2.39 41.84 -19.08
N GLU A 466 -3.38 42.70 -19.34
CA GLU A 466 -3.85 43.71 -18.38
C GLU A 466 -4.52 43.06 -17.15
N ILE A 467 -5.29 42.00 -17.35
CA ILE A 467 -5.93 41.25 -16.25
C ILE A 467 -4.85 40.53 -15.42
N ILE A 468 -3.84 39.94 -16.07
CA ILE A 468 -2.65 39.38 -15.40
C ILE A 468 -1.93 40.44 -14.56
N GLN A 469 -1.77 41.65 -15.10
CA GLN A 469 -1.16 42.79 -14.41
C GLN A 469 -1.96 43.19 -13.15
N LEU A 470 -3.29 43.30 -13.26
CA LEU A 470 -4.18 43.59 -12.13
C LEU A 470 -4.21 42.49 -11.06
N VAL A 471 -4.08 41.22 -11.44
CA VAL A 471 -3.96 40.09 -10.49
C VAL A 471 -2.61 40.12 -9.77
N ASN A 472 -1.51 40.34 -10.50
CA ASN A 472 -0.17 40.43 -9.91
C ASN A 472 -0.01 41.65 -8.98
N ALA A 473 -0.66 42.77 -9.32
CA ALA A 473 -0.79 43.95 -8.46
C ALA A 473 -1.77 43.76 -7.26
N LYS A 474 -2.37 42.57 -7.12
CA LYS A 474 -3.33 42.18 -6.06
C LYS A 474 -4.66 42.95 -6.06
N HIS A 475 -4.99 43.68 -7.12
CA HIS A 475 -6.31 44.31 -7.26
C HIS A 475 -7.42 43.27 -7.55
N ILE A 476 -7.09 42.19 -8.28
CA ILE A 476 -8.01 41.08 -8.55
C ILE A 476 -7.54 39.82 -7.80
N PRO A 477 -8.36 39.20 -6.93
CA PRO A 477 -8.05 37.90 -6.35
C PRO A 477 -8.14 36.78 -7.39
N ALA A 478 -7.07 36.01 -7.59
CA ALA A 478 -6.97 34.98 -8.63
C ALA A 478 -8.01 33.83 -8.53
N TYR A 479 -8.69 33.68 -7.40
CA TYR A 479 -9.78 32.71 -7.20
C TYR A 479 -11.18 33.25 -7.61
N LYS A 480 -11.28 34.53 -8.02
CA LYS A 480 -12.52 35.18 -8.48
C LYS A 480 -12.56 35.42 -9.99
N LEU A 481 -11.55 34.97 -10.74
CA LEU A 481 -11.44 35.25 -12.18
C LEU A 481 -12.68 34.80 -12.94
N GLU A 482 -13.17 33.59 -12.68
CA GLU A 482 -14.33 32.99 -13.37
C GLU A 482 -15.67 33.64 -12.99
N THR A 483 -15.69 34.58 -12.03
CA THR A 483 -16.86 35.41 -11.68
C THR A 483 -16.71 36.86 -12.18
N LEU A 484 -15.51 37.26 -12.62
CA LEU A 484 -15.20 38.61 -13.08
C LEU A 484 -14.97 38.68 -14.61
N MET A 485 -14.58 37.57 -15.22
CA MET A 485 -14.49 37.41 -16.68
C MET A 485 -15.87 37.15 -17.28
N GLU A 486 -16.06 37.57 -18.53
CA GLU A 486 -17.27 37.33 -19.31
C GLU A 486 -17.50 35.84 -19.64
N SER A 487 -16.47 35.00 -19.55
CA SER A 487 -16.61 33.54 -19.65
C SER A 487 -15.76 32.80 -18.62
N HIS A 488 -16.29 31.68 -18.12
CA HIS A 488 -15.58 30.79 -17.20
C HIS A 488 -14.29 30.24 -17.82
N GLU A 489 -14.31 29.93 -19.13
CA GLU A 489 -13.13 29.43 -19.85
C GLU A 489 -12.00 30.47 -19.92
N ARG A 490 -12.33 31.76 -20.15
CA ARG A 490 -11.32 32.82 -20.12
C ARG A 490 -10.71 32.98 -18.72
N GLY A 491 -11.51 32.86 -17.66
CA GLY A 491 -11.01 32.81 -16.28
C GLY A 491 -10.02 31.65 -16.04
N VAL A 492 -10.28 30.47 -16.61
CA VAL A 492 -9.37 29.31 -16.59
C VAL A 492 -8.12 29.57 -17.45
N SER A 493 -8.25 30.15 -18.64
CA SER A 493 -7.12 30.55 -19.51
C SER A 493 -6.16 31.49 -18.78
N ILE A 494 -6.69 32.57 -18.20
CA ILE A 494 -5.90 33.57 -17.47
C ILE A 494 -5.24 32.94 -16.23
N ARG A 495 -5.92 32.02 -15.51
CA ARG A 495 -5.25 31.27 -14.42
C ARG A 495 -4.10 30.40 -14.91
N ARG A 496 -4.23 29.75 -16.07
CA ARG A 496 -3.14 28.96 -16.68
C ARG A 496 -1.96 29.85 -17.05
N GLN A 497 -2.21 31.00 -17.68
CA GLN A 497 -1.18 32.01 -17.99
C GLN A 497 -0.50 32.57 -16.73
N LEU A 498 -1.26 32.78 -15.63
CA LEU A 498 -0.71 33.15 -14.32
C LEU A 498 0.08 32.03 -13.62
N LEU A 499 -0.08 30.78 -14.04
CA LEU A 499 0.56 29.61 -13.44
C LEU A 499 1.83 29.20 -14.19
N SER A 500 1.82 29.15 -15.53
CA SER A 500 2.98 28.76 -16.35
C SER A 500 4.33 29.39 -15.94
N PRO A 501 4.47 30.72 -15.73
CA PRO A 501 5.75 31.33 -15.34
C PRO A 501 6.16 31.04 -13.88
N LYS A 502 5.34 30.31 -13.11
CA LYS A 502 5.62 29.84 -11.74
C LYS A 502 5.95 28.34 -11.71
N LEU A 503 5.87 27.64 -12.85
CA LEU A 503 6.27 26.24 -12.98
C LEU A 503 7.76 26.15 -13.37
N PRO A 504 8.48 25.08 -12.99
CA PRO A 504 9.85 24.84 -13.45
C PRO A 504 9.98 24.69 -14.97
N GLU A 505 8.90 24.25 -15.63
CA GLU A 505 8.78 24.09 -17.07
C GLU A 505 7.47 24.76 -17.53
N PRO A 506 7.52 26.00 -18.09
CA PRO A 506 6.33 26.76 -18.44
C PRO A 506 5.41 26.09 -19.46
N SER A 507 5.93 25.21 -20.32
CA SER A 507 5.15 24.46 -21.32
C SER A 507 4.32 23.32 -20.74
N SER A 508 4.51 22.95 -19.46
CA SER A 508 3.86 21.79 -18.81
C SER A 508 2.33 21.71 -18.97
N LEU A 509 1.66 22.85 -19.12
CA LEU A 509 0.20 22.92 -19.27
C LEU A 509 -0.32 22.67 -20.70
N GLN A 510 0.57 22.56 -21.70
CA GLN A 510 0.21 22.43 -23.13
C GLN A 510 -0.76 21.27 -23.39
N TYR A 511 -0.51 20.11 -22.78
CA TYR A 511 -1.31 18.89 -22.97
C TYR A 511 -2.39 18.67 -21.90
N LEU A 512 -2.56 19.61 -20.95
CA LEU A 512 -3.71 19.61 -20.03
C LEU A 512 -4.86 20.37 -20.70
N PRO A 513 -5.93 19.70 -21.17
CA PRO A 513 -7.01 20.37 -21.89
C PRO A 513 -7.84 21.26 -20.95
N TYR A 514 -8.48 22.27 -21.53
CA TYR A 514 -9.34 23.22 -20.80
C TYR A 514 -10.46 23.83 -21.65
N ARG A 515 -10.30 23.89 -22.97
CA ARG A 515 -11.31 24.45 -23.87
C ARG A 515 -12.56 23.57 -23.98
N ASP A 516 -13.67 24.19 -24.37
CA ASP A 516 -14.91 23.53 -24.77
C ASP A 516 -15.57 22.72 -23.63
N TYR A 517 -15.18 22.98 -22.38
CA TYR A 517 -15.68 22.30 -21.20
C TYR A 517 -16.70 23.18 -20.44
N ASN A 518 -17.85 22.60 -20.07
CA ASN A 518 -18.90 23.32 -19.36
C ASN A 518 -18.56 23.55 -17.87
N TYR A 519 -17.73 24.57 -17.61
CA TYR A 519 -17.32 24.97 -16.27
C TYR A 519 -18.44 25.54 -15.40
N SER A 520 -19.58 25.97 -15.96
CA SER A 520 -20.69 26.55 -15.17
C SER A 520 -21.27 25.58 -14.13
N LEU A 521 -21.13 24.27 -14.36
CA LEU A 521 -21.57 23.21 -13.44
C LEU A 521 -20.49 22.82 -12.40
N VAL A 522 -19.26 23.31 -12.56
CA VAL A 522 -18.12 23.02 -11.66
C VAL A 522 -17.91 24.12 -10.63
N MET A 523 -18.01 25.39 -11.06
CA MET A 523 -17.69 26.55 -10.23
C MET A 523 -18.65 26.66 -9.03
N GLY A 524 -18.09 26.74 -7.82
CA GLY A 524 -18.85 26.81 -6.58
C GLY A 524 -19.62 25.52 -6.22
N ALA A 525 -19.39 24.41 -6.94
CA ALA A 525 -20.14 23.17 -6.77
C ALA A 525 -19.27 21.89 -6.73
N CYS A 526 -18.15 21.84 -7.46
CA CYS A 526 -17.32 20.64 -7.61
C CYS A 526 -15.80 20.87 -7.54
N CYS A 527 -15.29 22.06 -7.90
CA CYS A 527 -13.86 22.35 -7.85
C CYS A 527 -13.56 23.86 -7.84
N GLU A 528 -12.47 24.25 -7.18
CA GLU A 528 -11.94 25.61 -7.11
C GLU A 528 -10.54 25.68 -7.77
N ASN A 529 -10.09 26.88 -8.15
CA ASN A 529 -8.78 27.11 -8.79
C ASN A 529 -8.53 26.28 -10.06
N VAL A 530 -9.60 26.00 -10.82
CA VAL A 530 -9.59 25.19 -12.05
C VAL A 530 -8.57 25.70 -13.08
N ILE A 531 -7.77 24.78 -13.64
CA ILE A 531 -6.74 25.04 -14.66
C ILE A 531 -6.92 24.18 -15.93
N GLY A 532 -8.03 23.45 -16.02
CA GLY A 532 -8.30 22.46 -17.07
C GLY A 532 -9.19 21.33 -16.58
N TYR A 533 -9.19 20.21 -17.29
CA TYR A 533 -9.79 18.94 -16.86
C TYR A 533 -8.87 17.77 -17.20
N MET A 534 -9.09 16.60 -16.59
CA MET A 534 -8.27 15.40 -16.81
C MET A 534 -9.09 14.33 -17.52
N PRO A 535 -8.82 14.02 -18.81
CA PRO A 535 -9.47 12.91 -19.51
C PRO A 535 -9.05 11.57 -18.91
N ILE A 536 -10.03 10.78 -18.44
CA ILE A 536 -9.83 9.39 -18.02
C ILE A 536 -10.51 8.49 -19.07
N PRO A 537 -9.83 7.48 -19.64
CA PRO A 537 -10.45 6.57 -20.60
C PRO A 537 -11.64 5.82 -19.97
N VAL A 538 -12.80 5.85 -20.63
CA VAL A 538 -14.01 5.12 -20.20
C VAL A 538 -14.21 3.91 -21.10
N GLY A 539 -14.09 2.72 -20.53
CA GLY A 539 -14.49 1.47 -21.16
C GLY A 539 -15.89 1.04 -20.71
N VAL A 540 -16.40 -0.03 -21.33
CA VAL A 540 -17.69 -0.66 -20.96
C VAL A 540 -17.50 -2.16 -20.72
N ALA A 541 -18.17 -2.71 -19.71
CA ALA A 541 -18.24 -4.13 -19.43
C ALA A 541 -19.70 -4.59 -19.33
N GLY A 542 -20.08 -5.60 -20.10
CA GLY A 542 -21.45 -6.13 -20.09
C GLY A 542 -21.81 -7.06 -21.26
N PRO A 543 -23.08 -7.49 -21.34
CA PRO A 543 -24.14 -7.21 -20.36
C PRO A 543 -23.86 -7.91 -19.02
N LEU A 544 -24.00 -7.17 -17.92
CA LEU A 544 -24.10 -7.72 -16.57
C LEU A 544 -25.56 -8.13 -16.33
N CYS A 545 -25.84 -9.43 -16.36
CA CYS A 545 -27.16 -9.99 -16.05
C CYS A 545 -27.36 -10.01 -14.53
N LEU A 546 -28.23 -9.15 -13.99
CA LEU A 546 -28.42 -8.92 -12.55
C LEU A 546 -29.90 -8.63 -12.22
N ASP A 547 -30.47 -9.34 -11.24
CA ASP A 547 -31.87 -9.20 -10.80
C ASP A 547 -32.90 -9.25 -11.96
N GLY A 548 -32.64 -10.10 -12.96
CA GLY A 548 -33.49 -10.25 -14.15
C GLY A 548 -33.39 -9.10 -15.17
N LYS A 549 -32.39 -8.22 -15.06
CA LYS A 549 -32.08 -7.13 -15.99
C LYS A 549 -30.67 -7.29 -16.57
N GLU A 550 -30.39 -6.56 -17.65
CA GLU A 550 -29.03 -6.42 -18.20
C GLU A 550 -28.52 -4.98 -18.04
N PHE A 551 -27.25 -4.83 -17.68
CA PHE A 551 -26.59 -3.52 -17.54
C PHE A 551 -25.29 -3.46 -18.36
N GLN A 552 -25.06 -2.34 -19.04
CA GLN A 552 -23.79 -2.03 -19.71
C GLN A 552 -23.01 -1.08 -18.81
N VAL A 553 -21.98 -1.59 -18.11
CA VAL A 553 -21.37 -0.87 -16.99
C VAL A 553 -20.21 0.00 -17.46
N PRO A 554 -20.28 1.34 -17.31
CA PRO A 554 -19.19 2.23 -17.65
C PRO A 554 -18.08 2.17 -16.58
N MET A 555 -16.83 2.13 -17.03
CA MET A 555 -15.64 1.98 -16.18
C MET A 555 -14.55 2.95 -16.63
N ALA A 556 -14.31 4.01 -15.85
CA ALA A 556 -13.27 4.99 -16.11
C ALA A 556 -11.94 4.54 -15.47
N THR A 557 -10.94 4.18 -16.27
CA THR A 557 -9.67 3.65 -15.76
C THR A 557 -8.51 3.83 -16.75
N THR A 558 -7.29 3.91 -16.21
CA THR A 558 -6.03 3.81 -16.96
C THR A 558 -5.35 2.44 -16.80
N GLU A 559 -5.91 1.52 -16.00
CA GLU A 559 -5.36 0.18 -15.79
C GLU A 559 -5.70 -0.76 -16.97
N GLY A 560 -4.67 -1.19 -17.70
CA GLY A 560 -4.81 -2.23 -18.73
C GLY A 560 -5.27 -3.57 -18.14
N CYS A 561 -6.01 -4.35 -18.93
CA CYS A 561 -6.77 -5.55 -18.53
C CYS A 561 -8.07 -5.31 -17.73
N LEU A 562 -8.22 -4.24 -16.93
CA LEU A 562 -9.31 -4.16 -15.93
C LEU A 562 -10.72 -4.34 -16.53
N VAL A 563 -11.06 -3.53 -17.54
CA VAL A 563 -12.36 -3.58 -18.21
C VAL A 563 -12.58 -4.93 -18.90
N ALA A 564 -11.56 -5.46 -19.58
CA ALA A 564 -11.65 -6.74 -20.29
C ALA A 564 -11.83 -7.94 -19.34
N SER A 565 -11.17 -7.91 -18.17
CA SER A 565 -11.34 -8.91 -17.12
C SER A 565 -12.74 -8.86 -16.52
N THR A 566 -13.23 -7.65 -16.22
CA THR A 566 -14.59 -7.44 -15.72
C THR A 566 -15.65 -7.92 -16.72
N ASN A 567 -15.48 -7.61 -18.00
CA ASN A 567 -16.35 -8.04 -19.09
C ASN A 567 -16.39 -9.59 -19.24
N ARG A 568 -15.24 -10.24 -19.08
CA ARG A 568 -15.13 -11.72 -19.02
C ARG A 568 -15.88 -12.31 -17.81
N GLY A 569 -15.88 -11.61 -16.68
CA GLY A 569 -16.71 -11.92 -15.52
C GLY A 569 -18.20 -11.81 -15.80
N CYS A 570 -18.66 -10.71 -16.40
CA CYS A 570 -20.05 -10.51 -16.81
C CYS A 570 -20.50 -11.63 -17.77
N ARG A 571 -19.64 -12.03 -18.71
CA ARG A 571 -19.90 -13.16 -19.62
C ARG A 571 -20.05 -14.50 -18.91
N ALA A 572 -19.29 -14.75 -17.84
CA ALA A 572 -19.45 -15.96 -17.03
C ALA A 572 -20.78 -15.96 -16.26
N ILE A 573 -21.13 -14.83 -15.62
CA ILE A 573 -22.40 -14.65 -14.89
C ILE A 573 -23.61 -14.82 -15.82
N GLY A 574 -23.61 -14.17 -16.99
CA GLY A 574 -24.71 -14.28 -17.96
C GLY A 574 -24.91 -15.72 -18.48
N LEU A 575 -23.83 -16.48 -18.68
CA LEU A 575 -23.90 -17.90 -19.05
C LEU A 575 -24.29 -18.83 -17.89
N GLY A 576 -24.27 -18.34 -16.64
CA GLY A 576 -24.84 -19.02 -15.47
C GLY A 576 -26.32 -18.74 -15.21
N GLY A 577 -26.97 -17.91 -16.04
CA GLY A 577 -28.36 -17.47 -15.84
C GLY A 577 -28.50 -16.13 -15.11
N GLY A 578 -27.38 -15.46 -14.81
CA GLY A 578 -27.35 -14.16 -14.14
C GLY A 578 -27.09 -14.22 -12.63
N ALA A 579 -26.99 -13.04 -12.03
CA ALA A 579 -26.78 -12.83 -10.60
C ALA A 579 -28.05 -12.31 -9.91
N SER A 580 -28.16 -12.54 -8.60
CA SER A 580 -29.17 -11.91 -7.73
C SER A 580 -28.50 -11.01 -6.70
N SER A 581 -29.11 -9.88 -6.34
CA SER A 581 -28.56 -8.98 -5.32
C SER A 581 -29.60 -8.32 -4.41
N ARG A 582 -29.26 -8.07 -3.15
CA ARG A 582 -30.17 -7.49 -2.15
C ARG A 582 -29.49 -6.36 -1.38
N ILE A 583 -30.23 -5.27 -1.18
CA ILE A 583 -29.87 -4.22 -0.22
C ILE A 583 -30.27 -4.71 1.17
N LEU A 584 -29.29 -4.88 2.04
CA LEU A 584 -29.47 -5.31 3.43
C LEU A 584 -29.71 -4.12 4.37
N ALA A 585 -29.06 -2.98 4.09
CA ALA A 585 -29.27 -1.73 4.82
C ALA A 585 -29.05 -0.49 3.92
N ASP A 586 -29.71 0.60 4.28
CA ASP A 586 -29.59 1.91 3.63
C ASP A 586 -29.63 3.01 4.71
N GLY A 587 -28.48 3.63 4.98
CA GLY A 587 -28.32 4.71 5.95
C GLY A 587 -26.89 5.27 5.98
N MET A 588 -26.71 6.52 5.55
CA MET A 588 -25.45 7.26 5.65
C MET A 588 -25.23 7.76 7.08
N THR A 589 -23.97 7.96 7.48
CA THR A 589 -23.60 8.25 8.87
C THR A 589 -22.75 9.51 9.06
N ARG A 590 -22.94 10.14 10.22
CA ARG A 590 -22.07 11.19 10.77
C ARG A 590 -21.80 10.87 12.25
N GLY A 591 -20.55 10.91 12.65
CA GLY A 591 -20.08 10.57 14.01
C GLY A 591 -19.32 11.73 14.66
N PRO A 592 -20.02 12.74 15.19
CA PRO A 592 -19.44 13.78 16.04
C PRO A 592 -18.77 13.22 17.30
N VAL A 593 -17.96 14.08 17.91
CA VAL A 593 -17.49 13.91 19.29
C VAL A 593 -17.88 15.15 20.11
N VAL A 594 -18.57 14.88 21.22
CA VAL A 594 -18.93 15.86 22.24
C VAL A 594 -18.19 15.55 23.54
N ARG A 595 -18.15 16.51 24.45
CA ARG A 595 -17.40 16.44 25.70
C ARG A 595 -18.21 17.08 26.82
N LEU A 596 -18.23 16.44 27.98
CA LEU A 596 -18.83 16.98 29.21
C LEU A 596 -17.76 17.19 30.30
N PRO A 597 -18.09 17.79 31.46
CA PRO A 597 -17.12 18.03 32.52
C PRO A 597 -16.49 16.75 33.06
N ARG A 598 -17.29 15.71 33.33
CA ARG A 598 -16.87 14.41 33.90
C ARG A 598 -17.41 13.23 33.08
N ALA A 599 -16.87 12.04 33.37
CA ALA A 599 -17.31 10.80 32.72
C ALA A 599 -18.75 10.37 33.14
N SER A 600 -19.17 10.71 34.36
CA SER A 600 -20.55 10.54 34.85
C SER A 600 -21.56 11.25 33.94
N ASP A 601 -21.23 12.48 33.56
CA ASP A 601 -22.15 13.39 32.88
C ASP A 601 -22.33 12.91 31.43
N SER A 602 -21.25 12.44 30.79
CA SER A 602 -21.34 11.75 29.49
C SER A 602 -22.07 10.39 29.54
N ALA A 603 -22.10 9.71 30.69
CA ALA A 603 -22.91 8.50 30.87
C ALA A 603 -24.41 8.85 30.99
N GLU A 604 -24.75 9.95 31.67
CA GLU A 604 -26.11 10.49 31.74
C GLU A 604 -26.62 10.90 30.35
N VAL A 605 -25.84 11.64 29.55
CA VAL A 605 -26.19 11.98 28.15
C VAL A 605 -26.35 10.72 27.30
N LYS A 606 -25.47 9.71 27.45
CA LYS A 606 -25.61 8.43 26.74
C LYS A 606 -26.93 7.74 27.10
N ALA A 607 -27.23 7.60 28.39
CA ALA A 607 -28.44 6.94 28.87
C ALA A 607 -29.71 7.69 28.41
N TRP A 608 -29.70 9.02 28.45
CA TRP A 608 -30.80 9.85 27.93
C TRP A 608 -31.02 9.64 26.43
N LEU A 609 -29.96 9.57 25.63
CA LEU A 609 -30.03 9.26 24.19
C LEU A 609 -30.49 7.83 23.88
N GLU A 610 -30.48 6.92 24.86
CA GLU A 610 -30.99 5.55 24.76
C GLU A 610 -32.46 5.44 25.24
N THR A 611 -33.03 6.49 25.83
CA THR A 611 -34.48 6.55 26.11
C THR A 611 -35.30 6.77 24.83
N PRO A 612 -36.50 6.20 24.71
CA PRO A 612 -37.42 6.49 23.60
C PRO A 612 -37.71 7.99 23.44
N GLU A 613 -37.83 8.71 24.56
CA GLU A 613 -38.13 10.13 24.63
C GLU A 613 -36.95 10.97 24.09
N GLY A 614 -35.74 10.74 24.60
CA GLY A 614 -34.53 11.43 24.17
C GLY A 614 -34.18 11.16 22.71
N PHE A 615 -34.31 9.90 22.26
CA PHE A 615 -34.15 9.56 20.84
C PHE A 615 -35.19 10.28 19.97
N THR A 616 -36.45 10.37 20.40
CA THR A 616 -37.52 11.02 19.62
C THR A 616 -37.27 12.52 19.46
N VAL A 617 -36.94 13.24 20.55
CA VAL A 617 -36.62 14.68 20.50
C VAL A 617 -35.44 14.96 19.55
N ILE A 618 -34.41 14.11 19.60
CA ILE A 618 -33.23 14.23 18.74
C ILE A 618 -33.54 13.87 17.29
N LYS A 619 -34.41 12.88 17.06
CA LYS A 619 -34.91 12.50 15.73
C LYS A 619 -35.72 13.62 15.09
N GLU A 620 -36.63 14.26 15.82
CA GLU A 620 -37.39 15.41 15.31
C GLU A 620 -36.48 16.57 14.91
N ALA A 621 -35.51 16.92 15.77
CA ALA A 621 -34.51 17.94 15.47
C ALA A 621 -33.68 17.59 14.22
N PHE A 622 -33.26 16.34 14.06
CA PHE A 622 -32.51 15.86 12.89
C PHE A 622 -33.36 15.93 11.61
N ASP A 623 -34.53 15.29 11.62
CA ASP A 623 -35.40 15.09 10.46
C ASP A 623 -36.03 16.42 9.97
N SER A 624 -36.15 17.43 10.84
CA SER A 624 -36.59 18.79 10.48
C SER A 624 -35.70 19.46 9.42
N THR A 625 -34.45 19.02 9.26
CA THR A 625 -33.47 19.70 8.41
C THR A 625 -33.58 19.39 6.92
N SER A 626 -34.28 18.31 6.55
CA SER A 626 -34.44 17.83 5.17
C SER A 626 -35.62 16.87 5.02
N ARG A 627 -36.37 17.00 3.91
CA ARG A 627 -37.48 16.09 3.55
C ARG A 627 -37.07 14.62 3.39
N PHE A 628 -35.79 14.33 3.14
CA PHE A 628 -35.25 12.97 2.96
C PHE A 628 -34.49 12.44 4.19
N ALA A 629 -34.06 13.33 5.10
CA ALA A 629 -33.36 12.93 6.32
C ALA A 629 -34.33 12.19 7.24
N ARG A 630 -34.07 10.90 7.49
CA ARG A 630 -34.88 10.07 8.40
C ARG A 630 -33.95 9.26 9.29
N LEU A 631 -33.68 9.79 10.48
CA LEU A 631 -32.82 9.16 11.50
C LEU A 631 -33.38 7.79 11.87
N GLN A 632 -32.54 6.76 11.79
CA GLN A 632 -32.90 5.35 11.97
C GLN A 632 -32.44 4.82 13.34
N LYS A 633 -31.16 5.00 13.65
CA LYS A 633 -30.57 4.68 14.95
C LYS A 633 -29.47 5.68 15.30
N LEU A 634 -29.20 5.79 16.59
CA LEU A 634 -27.93 6.27 17.11
C LEU A 634 -27.11 5.06 17.59
N HIS A 635 -25.78 5.16 17.51
CA HIS A 635 -24.87 4.22 18.16
C HIS A 635 -23.81 5.02 18.91
N MET A 636 -23.75 4.88 20.23
CA MET A 636 -22.93 5.71 21.10
C MET A 636 -21.78 4.93 21.73
N SER A 637 -20.60 5.56 21.79
CA SER A 637 -19.45 5.04 22.55
C SER A 637 -18.78 6.16 23.34
N MET A 638 -18.24 5.82 24.51
CA MET A 638 -17.62 6.75 25.44
C MET A 638 -16.11 6.53 25.55
N ALA A 639 -15.36 7.61 25.71
CA ALA A 639 -13.95 7.59 26.06
C ALA A 639 -13.72 8.59 27.21
N GLY A 640 -13.86 8.10 28.45
CA GLY A 640 -13.91 8.97 29.63
C GLY A 640 -15.08 9.95 29.55
N ARG A 641 -14.78 11.26 29.54
CA ARG A 641 -15.76 12.36 29.43
C ARG A 641 -16.11 12.78 28.00
N ASN A 642 -15.52 12.13 26.99
CA ASN A 642 -15.90 12.31 25.59
C ASN A 642 -16.98 11.28 25.21
N LEU A 643 -18.00 11.72 24.48
CA LEU A 643 -19.06 10.88 23.93
C LEU A 643 -19.04 11.00 22.40
N TYR A 644 -18.96 9.86 21.72
CA TYR A 644 -19.04 9.76 20.26
C TYR A 644 -20.44 9.24 19.90
N ILE A 645 -21.15 9.96 19.04
CA ILE A 645 -22.56 9.67 18.71
C ILE A 645 -22.65 9.43 17.20
N ARG A 646 -22.81 8.17 16.77
CA ARG A 646 -22.96 7.82 15.34
C ARG A 646 -24.42 7.93 14.93
N PHE A 647 -24.78 9.06 14.33
CA PHE A 647 -26.09 9.26 13.69
C PHE A 647 -26.14 8.45 12.39
N GLN A 648 -27.15 7.60 12.20
CA GLN A 648 -27.41 6.91 10.94
C GLN A 648 -28.80 7.25 10.39
N SER A 649 -28.87 7.66 9.12
CA SER A 649 -30.07 8.20 8.51
C SER A 649 -30.13 7.98 7.00
N ARG A 650 -31.34 7.81 6.45
CA ARG A 650 -31.55 7.79 5.00
C ARG A 650 -31.33 9.18 4.39
N SER A 651 -30.94 9.20 3.12
CA SER A 651 -30.60 10.41 2.35
C SER A 651 -31.31 10.53 1.00
N GLY A 652 -32.27 9.64 0.72
CA GLY A 652 -32.85 9.47 -0.62
C GLY A 652 -31.79 9.00 -1.62
N ASP A 653 -31.82 9.55 -2.83
CA ASP A 653 -30.87 9.22 -3.90
C ASP A 653 -29.51 9.93 -3.77
N ALA A 654 -29.37 10.91 -2.87
CA ALA A 654 -28.08 11.52 -2.59
C ALA A 654 -27.21 10.61 -1.72
N MET A 655 -25.89 10.59 -1.95
CA MET A 655 -24.92 9.92 -1.06
C MET A 655 -25.01 10.45 0.38
N GLY A 656 -25.42 11.71 0.54
CA GLY A 656 -26.07 12.19 1.77
C GLY A 656 -25.18 12.95 2.75
N MET A 657 -23.86 12.90 2.62
CA MET A 657 -22.92 13.44 3.61
C MET A 657 -23.18 14.87 4.11
N ASN A 658 -23.55 15.81 3.22
CA ASN A 658 -23.89 17.19 3.61
C ASN A 658 -25.26 17.27 4.32
N MET A 659 -26.22 16.44 3.91
CA MET A 659 -27.53 16.33 4.54
C MET A 659 -27.43 15.76 5.95
N ILE A 660 -26.61 14.72 6.14
CA ILE A 660 -26.41 14.10 7.45
C ILE A 660 -25.61 15.02 8.39
N SER A 661 -24.62 15.77 7.89
CA SER A 661 -23.97 16.83 8.69
C SER A 661 -24.98 17.86 9.20
N LYS A 662 -25.82 18.44 8.32
CA LYS A 662 -26.82 19.45 8.69
C LYS A 662 -27.81 18.92 9.74
N GLY A 663 -28.29 17.68 9.55
CA GLY A 663 -29.13 16.98 10.53
C GLY A 663 -28.44 16.81 11.88
N THR A 664 -27.18 16.38 11.88
CA THR A 664 -26.36 16.23 13.08
C THR A 664 -26.13 17.57 13.79
N GLU A 665 -25.83 18.65 13.08
CA GLU A 665 -25.63 19.98 13.70
C GLU A 665 -26.90 20.46 14.40
N LYS A 666 -28.09 20.29 13.78
CA LYS A 666 -29.36 20.65 14.42
C LYS A 666 -29.71 19.74 15.60
N ALA A 667 -29.41 18.46 15.50
CA ALA A 667 -29.57 17.49 16.58
C ALA A 667 -28.65 17.79 17.79
N LEU A 668 -27.38 18.11 17.55
CA LEU A 668 -26.43 18.51 18.60
C LEU A 668 -26.80 19.86 19.23
N SER A 669 -27.29 20.81 18.43
CA SER A 669 -27.87 22.06 18.94
C SER A 669 -29.06 21.79 19.87
N LYS A 670 -29.97 20.86 19.52
CA LYS A 670 -31.07 20.45 20.40
C LYS A 670 -30.57 19.74 21.66
N LEU A 671 -29.57 18.86 21.55
CA LEU A 671 -28.99 18.14 22.70
C LEU A 671 -28.34 19.10 23.71
N HIS A 672 -27.72 20.18 23.24
CA HIS A 672 -27.14 21.23 24.07
C HIS A 672 -28.17 22.06 24.84
N GLU A 673 -29.43 22.13 24.37
CA GLU A 673 -30.54 22.75 25.15
C GLU A 673 -30.89 21.95 26.40
N TYR A 674 -30.72 20.62 26.39
CA TYR A 674 -30.91 19.74 27.56
C TYR A 674 -29.65 19.65 28.43
N PHE A 675 -28.47 19.65 27.79
CA PHE A 675 -27.18 19.50 28.47
C PHE A 675 -26.26 20.69 28.14
N PRO A 676 -26.44 21.86 28.77
CA PRO A 676 -25.70 23.08 28.44
C PRO A 676 -24.19 22.99 28.76
N GLU A 677 -23.77 22.07 29.64
CA GLU A 677 -22.35 21.79 29.89
C GLU A 677 -21.69 20.93 28.78
N MET A 678 -22.46 20.45 27.80
CA MET A 678 -21.94 19.67 26.67
C MET A 678 -21.28 20.57 25.63
N GLN A 679 -19.95 20.47 25.53
CA GLN A 679 -19.16 21.06 24.46
C GLN A 679 -19.18 20.16 23.22
N VAL A 680 -19.68 20.66 22.09
CA VAL A 680 -19.44 20.05 20.78
C VAL A 680 -17.99 20.36 20.36
N LEU A 681 -17.15 19.34 20.20
CA LEU A 681 -15.75 19.53 19.78
C LEU A 681 -15.62 19.52 18.25
N ALA A 682 -16.29 18.58 17.61
CA ALA A 682 -16.31 18.46 16.16
C ALA A 682 -17.55 17.69 15.69
N VAL A 683 -18.19 18.17 14.61
CA VAL A 683 -19.29 17.46 13.93
C VAL A 683 -18.87 16.10 13.37
N SER A 684 -17.56 15.87 13.17
CA SER A 684 -16.98 14.62 12.71
C SER A 684 -15.76 14.23 13.56
N GLY A 685 -15.99 13.59 14.71
CA GLY A 685 -14.97 13.00 15.57
C GLY A 685 -14.40 11.67 15.04
N ASN A 686 -14.27 11.54 13.72
CA ASN A 686 -13.91 10.32 12.97
C ASN A 686 -14.78 9.06 13.19
N TYR A 687 -15.81 9.09 14.04
CA TYR A 687 -16.68 7.95 14.35
C TYR A 687 -17.81 7.71 13.31
N CYS A 688 -17.68 8.29 12.10
CA CYS A 688 -18.66 8.08 11.02
C CYS A 688 -18.61 6.63 10.46
N THR A 689 -17.48 6.11 9.98
CA THR A 689 -16.18 6.75 9.69
C THR A 689 -16.09 7.08 8.21
N ASP A 690 -15.59 8.26 7.85
CA ASP A 690 -15.56 8.74 6.45
C ASP A 690 -14.14 8.78 5.91
N LYS A 691 -13.93 8.22 4.70
CA LYS A 691 -12.66 8.21 3.93
C LYS A 691 -11.43 7.67 4.67
N LYS A 692 -11.64 6.84 5.71
CA LYS A 692 -10.59 6.11 6.45
C LYS A 692 -11.04 4.67 6.69
N PRO A 693 -10.14 3.68 6.70
CA PRO A 693 -10.47 2.30 7.05
C PRO A 693 -10.90 2.25 8.52
N ALA A 694 -12.01 1.58 8.82
CA ALA A 694 -12.54 1.46 10.17
C ALA A 694 -13.48 0.25 10.33
N ALA A 695 -13.22 -0.56 11.36
CA ALA A 695 -14.02 -1.74 11.67
C ALA A 695 -15.52 -1.43 11.89
N ILE A 696 -15.87 -0.22 12.35
CA ILE A 696 -17.27 0.17 12.54
C ILE A 696 -18.05 0.27 11.21
N ASN A 697 -17.41 0.60 10.09
CA ASN A 697 -18.06 0.56 8.78
C ASN A 697 -18.25 -0.88 8.28
N TRP A 698 -17.32 -1.76 8.62
CA TRP A 698 -17.39 -3.20 8.30
C TRP A 698 -18.53 -3.90 9.07
N ILE A 699 -18.62 -3.63 10.38
CA ILE A 699 -19.53 -4.33 11.30
C ILE A 699 -20.94 -3.72 11.28
N GLU A 700 -21.07 -2.39 11.42
CA GLU A 700 -22.37 -1.71 11.54
C GLU A 700 -22.92 -1.20 10.18
N GLY A 701 -22.16 -1.42 9.10
CA GLY A 701 -22.44 -0.87 7.76
C GLY A 701 -22.31 0.66 7.69
N ARG A 702 -22.31 1.21 6.45
CA ARG A 702 -22.38 2.66 6.19
C ARG A 702 -22.81 2.96 4.75
N GLY A 703 -23.82 3.81 4.56
CA GLY A 703 -24.37 4.04 3.21
C GLY A 703 -25.27 2.86 2.81
N LYS A 704 -24.91 2.11 1.77
CA LYS A 704 -25.64 0.93 1.29
C LYS A 704 -24.87 -0.34 1.67
N SER A 705 -25.52 -1.25 2.40
CA SER A 705 -25.01 -2.61 2.64
C SER A 705 -25.64 -3.56 1.63
N VAL A 706 -24.83 -4.29 0.87
CA VAL A 706 -25.28 -5.07 -0.30
C VAL A 706 -24.69 -6.48 -0.26
N VAL A 707 -25.46 -7.46 -0.69
CA VAL A 707 -24.97 -8.80 -1.05
C VAL A 707 -25.36 -9.12 -2.49
N CYS A 708 -24.48 -9.80 -3.21
CA CYS A 708 -24.72 -10.32 -4.56
C CYS A 708 -24.24 -11.78 -4.64
N GLU A 709 -24.94 -12.62 -5.39
CA GLU A 709 -24.67 -14.05 -5.54
C GLU A 709 -24.90 -14.54 -6.99
N ALA A 710 -24.17 -15.58 -7.40
CA ALA A 710 -24.38 -16.32 -8.64
C ALA A 710 -23.87 -17.76 -8.55
N VAL A 711 -24.36 -18.64 -9.43
CA VAL A 711 -23.80 -19.97 -9.68
C VAL A 711 -23.27 -20.02 -11.11
N ILE A 712 -22.00 -20.39 -11.27
CA ILE A 712 -21.32 -20.47 -12.57
C ILE A 712 -21.14 -21.95 -12.93
N PRO A 713 -21.81 -22.46 -13.99
CA PRO A 713 -21.75 -23.87 -14.33
C PRO A 713 -20.33 -24.35 -14.65
N ALA A 714 -20.01 -25.59 -14.30
CA ALA A 714 -18.69 -26.20 -14.47
C ALA A 714 -18.13 -26.06 -15.91
N LYS A 715 -19.01 -26.15 -16.91
CA LYS A 715 -18.69 -25.89 -18.32
C LYS A 715 -18.20 -24.45 -18.54
N VAL A 716 -18.86 -23.45 -17.96
CA VAL A 716 -18.50 -22.03 -18.06
C VAL A 716 -17.20 -21.73 -17.30
N VAL A 717 -16.98 -22.37 -16.15
CA VAL A 717 -15.70 -22.26 -15.41
C VAL A 717 -14.54 -22.77 -16.28
N ARG A 718 -14.70 -23.93 -16.92
CA ARG A 718 -13.70 -24.48 -17.85
C ARG A 718 -13.54 -23.65 -19.14
N GLU A 719 -14.64 -23.28 -19.81
CA GLU A 719 -14.60 -22.65 -21.14
C GLU A 719 -14.32 -21.14 -21.12
N VAL A 720 -14.84 -20.39 -20.14
CA VAL A 720 -14.69 -18.93 -20.04
C VAL A 720 -13.62 -18.55 -19.03
N LEU A 721 -13.71 -19.11 -17.81
CA LEU A 721 -12.77 -18.81 -16.73
C LEU A 721 -11.43 -19.58 -16.85
N LYS A 722 -11.35 -20.61 -17.70
CA LYS A 722 -10.12 -21.36 -18.03
C LYS A 722 -9.46 -21.99 -16.79
N THR A 723 -10.28 -22.47 -15.85
CA THR A 723 -9.85 -23.06 -14.57
C THR A 723 -10.87 -24.13 -14.11
N THR A 724 -10.73 -24.64 -12.89
CA THR A 724 -11.72 -25.52 -12.23
C THR A 724 -12.37 -24.84 -11.02
N THR A 725 -13.55 -25.31 -10.64
CA THR A 725 -14.29 -24.86 -9.44
C THR A 725 -13.49 -25.10 -8.16
N GLU A 726 -12.87 -26.28 -8.04
CA GLU A 726 -11.97 -26.63 -6.94
C GLU A 726 -10.82 -25.63 -6.76
N ALA A 727 -10.10 -25.31 -7.84
CA ALA A 727 -9.00 -24.34 -7.79
C ALA A 727 -9.47 -22.90 -7.50
N MET A 728 -10.68 -22.53 -7.93
CA MET A 728 -11.29 -21.24 -7.56
C MET A 728 -11.55 -21.15 -6.06
N ILE A 729 -12.12 -22.21 -5.47
CA ILE A 729 -12.42 -22.29 -4.04
C ILE A 729 -11.12 -22.32 -3.22
N GLU A 730 -10.15 -23.14 -3.60
CA GLU A 730 -8.84 -23.23 -2.93
C GLU A 730 -8.12 -21.88 -2.91
N VAL A 731 -8.06 -21.18 -4.04
CA VAL A 731 -7.43 -19.85 -4.12
C VAL A 731 -8.27 -18.82 -3.34
N ASN A 732 -9.61 -18.90 -3.31
CA ASN A 732 -10.42 -17.98 -2.51
C ASN A 732 -10.19 -18.17 -1.00
N ILE A 733 -10.16 -19.41 -0.50
CA ILE A 733 -9.86 -19.70 0.90
C ILE A 733 -8.45 -19.21 1.24
N ASN A 734 -7.43 -19.62 0.48
CA ASN A 734 -6.04 -19.35 0.83
C ASN A 734 -5.61 -17.88 0.61
N LYS A 735 -6.15 -17.18 -0.40
CA LYS A 735 -5.89 -15.75 -0.63
C LYS A 735 -6.86 -14.85 0.14
N ASN A 736 -8.15 -14.90 -0.20
CA ASN A 736 -9.11 -13.87 0.20
C ASN A 736 -9.56 -14.00 1.66
N LEU A 737 -9.47 -15.20 2.25
CA LEU A 737 -9.75 -15.42 3.66
C LEU A 737 -8.45 -15.52 4.48
N VAL A 738 -7.66 -16.57 4.28
CA VAL A 738 -6.45 -16.85 5.08
C VAL A 738 -5.37 -15.79 4.84
N GLY A 739 -5.00 -15.51 3.59
CA GLY A 739 -4.01 -14.48 3.26
C GLY A 739 -4.37 -13.10 3.81
N SER A 740 -5.63 -12.68 3.64
CA SER A 740 -6.13 -11.43 4.24
C SER A 740 -6.12 -11.44 5.77
N ALA A 741 -6.41 -12.57 6.43
CA ALA A 741 -6.32 -12.70 7.88
C ALA A 741 -4.86 -12.61 8.38
N MET A 742 -3.93 -13.30 7.72
CA MET A 742 -2.49 -13.21 8.03
C MET A 742 -1.92 -11.80 7.81
N ALA A 743 -2.48 -11.04 6.86
CA ALA A 743 -2.15 -9.63 6.63
C ALA A 743 -2.81 -8.65 7.62
N GLY A 744 -3.63 -9.11 8.58
CA GLY A 744 -4.35 -8.25 9.51
C GLY A 744 -5.44 -7.38 8.87
N SER A 745 -5.94 -7.79 7.69
CA SER A 745 -6.96 -7.05 6.93
C SER A 745 -8.30 -6.99 7.67
N ILE A 746 -8.96 -5.83 7.64
CA ILE A 746 -10.34 -5.64 8.13
C ILE A 746 -11.18 -5.14 6.95
N GLY A 747 -12.09 -5.99 6.48
CA GLY A 747 -12.99 -5.70 5.35
C GLY A 747 -12.38 -5.90 3.95
N GLY A 748 -11.06 -6.07 3.84
CA GLY A 748 -10.37 -6.44 2.61
C GLY A 748 -10.25 -7.97 2.45
N TYR A 749 -11.36 -8.68 2.41
CA TYR A 749 -11.42 -10.15 2.23
C TYR A 749 -11.82 -10.52 0.78
N ASN A 750 -11.16 -9.88 -0.19
CA ASN A 750 -11.49 -9.93 -1.62
C ASN A 750 -10.23 -9.84 -2.51
N ALA A 751 -10.41 -9.97 -3.83
CA ALA A 751 -9.33 -9.94 -4.80
C ALA A 751 -8.93 -8.53 -5.23
N HIS A 752 -9.89 -7.73 -5.72
CA HIS A 752 -9.68 -6.37 -6.23
C HIS A 752 -10.96 -5.52 -6.28
N ALA A 753 -11.88 -5.67 -5.32
CA ALA A 753 -13.14 -4.91 -5.30
C ALA A 753 -12.93 -3.38 -5.45
N ALA A 754 -11.83 -2.86 -4.90
CA ALA A 754 -11.40 -1.46 -5.03
C ALA A 754 -11.19 -0.99 -6.47
N ASN A 755 -10.68 -1.82 -7.39
CA ASN A 755 -10.45 -1.42 -8.78
C ASN A 755 -11.79 -1.22 -9.51
N ILE A 756 -12.75 -2.12 -9.27
CA ILE A 756 -14.10 -2.06 -9.85
C ILE A 756 -14.89 -0.88 -9.27
N VAL A 757 -14.88 -0.72 -7.94
CA VAL A 757 -15.51 0.41 -7.24
C VAL A 757 -14.96 1.73 -7.78
N THR A 758 -13.64 1.90 -7.81
CA THR A 758 -12.99 3.15 -8.30
C THR A 758 -13.37 3.45 -9.76
N ALA A 759 -13.33 2.46 -10.65
CA ALA A 759 -13.62 2.68 -12.07
C ALA A 759 -15.08 3.10 -12.33
N ILE A 760 -16.04 2.51 -11.63
CA ILE A 760 -17.45 2.92 -11.70
C ILE A 760 -17.65 4.28 -11.03
N TYR A 761 -16.98 4.53 -9.90
CA TYR A 761 -17.11 5.78 -9.13
C TYR A 761 -16.65 7.00 -9.94
N ILE A 762 -15.51 6.91 -10.62
CA ILE A 762 -14.99 7.99 -11.48
C ILE A 762 -15.93 8.21 -12.69
N ALA A 763 -16.39 7.14 -13.34
CA ALA A 763 -17.32 7.23 -14.47
C ALA A 763 -18.67 7.88 -14.06
N CYS A 764 -19.22 7.47 -12.91
CA CYS A 764 -20.54 7.87 -12.45
C CYS A 764 -20.55 9.09 -11.52
N GLY A 765 -19.46 9.86 -11.44
CA GLY A 765 -19.41 11.13 -10.68
C GLY A 765 -19.50 11.00 -9.17
N GLN A 766 -19.07 9.86 -8.61
CA GLN A 766 -19.04 9.60 -7.18
C GLN A 766 -17.79 10.18 -6.52
N ASP A 767 -17.76 10.20 -5.19
CA ASP A 767 -16.60 10.62 -4.42
C ASP A 767 -15.55 9.49 -4.38
N ALA A 768 -14.58 9.53 -5.29
CA ALA A 768 -13.58 8.46 -5.43
C ALA A 768 -12.74 8.21 -4.15
N ALA A 769 -12.62 9.20 -3.25
CA ALA A 769 -11.96 8.99 -1.95
C ALA A 769 -12.77 8.12 -0.98
N GLN A 770 -14.07 7.92 -1.23
CA GLN A 770 -14.92 6.98 -0.48
C GLN A 770 -14.69 5.51 -0.90
N ASN A 771 -13.88 5.23 -1.93
CA ASN A 771 -13.38 3.88 -2.24
C ASN A 771 -12.79 3.18 -0.99
N VAL A 772 -12.15 3.94 -0.09
CA VAL A 772 -11.55 3.44 1.17
C VAL A 772 -12.56 2.71 2.07
N GLY A 773 -13.83 3.11 2.09
CA GLY A 773 -14.90 2.39 2.80
C GLY A 773 -15.81 1.59 1.88
N SER A 774 -15.97 2.01 0.63
CA SER A 774 -16.86 1.38 -0.36
C SER A 774 -16.29 0.13 -1.01
N SER A 775 -14.97 -0.11 -0.92
CA SER A 775 -14.31 -1.36 -1.37
C SER A 775 -14.28 -2.46 -0.32
N ASN A 776 -14.83 -2.22 0.88
CA ASN A 776 -15.05 -3.27 1.88
C ASN A 776 -15.90 -4.39 1.25
N CYS A 777 -15.31 -5.57 1.11
CA CYS A 777 -15.94 -6.73 0.48
C CYS A 777 -15.34 -8.02 1.06
N ILE A 778 -16.23 -8.97 1.39
CA ILE A 778 -15.85 -10.39 1.54
C ILE A 778 -16.37 -11.16 0.32
N THR A 779 -15.47 -11.92 -0.30
CA THR A 779 -15.76 -12.81 -1.43
C THR A 779 -15.73 -14.25 -0.93
N LEU A 780 -16.84 -14.96 -1.09
CA LEU A 780 -16.99 -16.37 -0.72
C LEU A 780 -17.22 -17.21 -1.98
N MET A 781 -16.65 -18.41 -2.00
CA MET A 781 -16.75 -19.35 -3.12
C MET A 781 -16.90 -20.77 -2.56
N GLU A 782 -17.90 -21.50 -3.06
CA GLU A 782 -18.24 -22.85 -2.60
C GLU A 782 -18.64 -23.74 -3.79
N ALA A 783 -18.59 -25.05 -3.58
CA ALA A 783 -19.00 -26.02 -4.58
C ALA A 783 -20.54 -26.16 -4.60
N SER A 784 -21.11 -26.39 -5.78
CA SER A 784 -22.55 -26.39 -5.98
C SER A 784 -22.99 -27.32 -7.13
N GLY A 785 -24.31 -27.43 -7.30
CA GLY A 785 -24.95 -28.34 -8.25
C GLY A 785 -24.89 -29.83 -7.81
N PRO A 786 -25.58 -30.74 -8.53
CA PRO A 786 -25.72 -32.14 -8.12
C PRO A 786 -24.40 -32.94 -8.05
N THR A 787 -23.34 -32.46 -8.69
CA THR A 787 -22.02 -33.10 -8.75
C THR A 787 -20.93 -32.34 -7.96
N ASN A 788 -21.27 -31.22 -7.32
CA ASN A 788 -20.30 -30.27 -6.73
C ASN A 788 -19.27 -29.70 -7.73
N GLU A 789 -19.54 -29.77 -9.05
CA GLU A 789 -18.67 -29.16 -10.07
C GLU A 789 -19.01 -27.69 -10.37
N ASP A 790 -20.20 -27.19 -10.03
CA ASP A 790 -20.59 -25.80 -10.32
C ASP A 790 -20.08 -24.85 -9.22
N LEU A 791 -19.66 -23.65 -9.59
CA LEU A 791 -19.08 -22.67 -8.66
C LEU A 791 -20.17 -21.73 -8.14
N TYR A 792 -20.57 -21.85 -6.87
CA TYR A 792 -21.27 -20.78 -6.18
C TYR A 792 -20.27 -19.69 -5.80
N ILE A 793 -20.65 -18.42 -6.02
CA ILE A 793 -19.92 -17.25 -5.55
C ILE A 793 -20.89 -16.27 -4.91
N SER A 794 -20.45 -15.61 -3.83
CA SER A 794 -21.08 -14.38 -3.35
C SER A 794 -20.06 -13.32 -2.98
N CYS A 795 -20.47 -12.05 -3.10
CA CYS A 795 -19.76 -10.87 -2.63
C CYS A 795 -20.66 -10.09 -1.67
N THR A 796 -20.19 -9.80 -0.47
CA THR A 796 -20.90 -8.99 0.52
C THR A 796 -20.13 -7.71 0.82
N MET A 797 -20.76 -6.56 0.56
CA MET A 797 -20.18 -5.23 0.65
C MET A 797 -21.00 -4.36 1.64
N PRO A 798 -20.61 -4.28 2.93
CA PRO A 798 -21.46 -3.67 3.96
C PRO A 798 -21.47 -2.14 3.95
N SER A 799 -20.57 -1.46 3.21
CA SER A 799 -20.40 -0.01 3.32
C SER A 799 -20.20 0.74 2.00
N ILE A 800 -21.05 0.49 0.98
CA ILE A 800 -21.01 1.22 -0.29
C ILE A 800 -21.57 2.65 -0.11
N GLU A 801 -20.72 3.66 -0.20
CA GLU A 801 -21.04 5.08 -0.05
C GLU A 801 -21.33 5.68 -1.44
N ILE A 802 -22.61 5.80 -1.82
CA ILE A 802 -22.98 6.07 -3.23
C ILE A 802 -24.30 6.83 -3.36
N GLY A 803 -24.48 7.57 -4.46
CA GLY A 803 -25.72 8.26 -4.80
C GLY A 803 -25.78 8.73 -6.26
N THR A 804 -26.94 9.18 -6.70
CA THR A 804 -27.22 9.57 -8.10
C THR A 804 -27.65 11.04 -8.24
N VAL A 805 -27.48 11.81 -7.17
CA VAL A 805 -27.77 13.25 -7.06
C VAL A 805 -26.73 13.96 -6.19
N GLY A 806 -26.22 15.11 -6.66
CA GLY A 806 -25.23 15.93 -5.97
C GLY A 806 -23.78 15.51 -6.19
N GLY A 807 -22.85 16.40 -5.87
CA GLY A 807 -21.42 16.21 -6.18
C GLY A 807 -21.18 16.08 -7.69
N GLY A 808 -20.24 15.23 -8.09
CA GLY A 808 -19.90 15.00 -9.49
C GLY A 808 -21.05 14.46 -10.36
N THR A 809 -22.12 13.92 -9.77
CA THR A 809 -23.33 13.50 -10.51
C THR A 809 -24.12 14.68 -11.10
N ASN A 810 -23.76 15.92 -10.77
CA ASN A 810 -24.30 17.13 -11.42
C ASN A 810 -23.65 17.39 -12.80
N LEU A 811 -22.51 16.77 -13.12
CA LEU A 811 -21.76 17.01 -14.35
C LEU A 811 -22.27 16.13 -15.51
N LEU A 812 -22.45 16.71 -16.69
CA LEU A 812 -23.10 16.05 -17.83
C LEU A 812 -22.41 14.74 -18.30
N PRO A 813 -21.07 14.61 -18.39
CA PRO A 813 -20.43 13.35 -18.79
C PRO A 813 -20.69 12.21 -17.79
N GLN A 814 -20.69 12.52 -16.50
CA GLN A 814 -21.00 11.60 -15.42
C GLN A 814 -22.49 11.23 -15.40
N GLN A 815 -23.38 12.15 -15.79
CA GLN A 815 -24.80 11.86 -15.99
C GLN A 815 -25.05 10.89 -17.15
N ALA A 816 -24.31 11.00 -18.26
CA ALA A 816 -24.41 10.04 -19.36
C ALA A 816 -24.06 8.60 -18.89
N CYS A 817 -23.02 8.45 -18.06
CA CYS A 817 -22.66 7.16 -17.45
C CYS A 817 -23.77 6.62 -16.52
N LEU A 818 -24.43 7.49 -15.74
CA LEU A 818 -25.59 7.12 -14.92
C LEU A 818 -26.85 6.80 -15.76
N GLN A 819 -26.99 7.40 -16.94
CA GLN A 819 -28.08 7.13 -17.89
C GLN A 819 -27.92 5.77 -18.58
N MET A 820 -26.70 5.35 -18.93
CA MET A 820 -26.41 4.00 -19.44
C MET A 820 -26.89 2.89 -18.48
N LEU A 821 -26.90 3.18 -17.18
CA LEU A 821 -27.36 2.27 -16.12
C LEU A 821 -28.84 2.46 -15.73
N GLY A 822 -29.53 3.45 -16.31
CA GLY A 822 -30.94 3.76 -16.00
C GLY A 822 -31.19 4.34 -14.61
N VAL A 823 -30.18 4.96 -13.98
CA VAL A 823 -30.22 5.41 -12.57
C VAL A 823 -29.86 6.89 -12.37
N GLN A 824 -29.83 7.71 -13.42
CA GLN A 824 -29.51 9.14 -13.27
C GLN A 824 -30.59 9.89 -12.49
N GLY A 825 -30.17 10.82 -11.61
CA GLY A 825 -31.06 11.69 -10.87
C GLY A 825 -31.79 11.00 -9.71
N ALA A 826 -32.81 11.69 -9.16
CA ALA A 826 -33.65 11.17 -8.09
C ALA A 826 -34.82 10.33 -8.63
N CYS A 827 -35.11 9.20 -8.00
CA CYS A 827 -36.35 8.48 -8.25
C CYS A 827 -37.51 9.25 -7.59
N LYS A 828 -38.46 9.74 -8.40
CA LYS A 828 -39.60 10.52 -7.90
C LYS A 828 -40.59 9.65 -7.12
N ASP A 829 -40.85 8.45 -7.62
CA ASP A 829 -41.89 7.55 -7.10
C ASP A 829 -41.41 6.73 -5.89
N ASN A 830 -40.11 6.43 -5.81
CA ASN A 830 -39.50 5.72 -4.70
C ASN A 830 -38.10 6.29 -4.36
N PRO A 831 -38.03 7.39 -3.59
CA PRO A 831 -36.76 8.05 -3.26
C PRO A 831 -35.68 7.11 -2.70
N GLY A 832 -34.49 7.20 -3.30
CA GLY A 832 -33.35 6.32 -3.01
C GLY A 832 -33.26 5.07 -3.88
N GLU A 833 -34.24 4.77 -4.75
CA GLU A 833 -34.17 3.55 -5.56
C GLU A 833 -33.08 3.62 -6.65
N ASN A 834 -32.78 4.80 -7.18
CA ASN A 834 -31.69 4.94 -8.16
C ASN A 834 -30.33 4.67 -7.48
N ALA A 835 -30.12 5.23 -6.28
CA ALA A 835 -28.93 4.95 -5.48
C ALA A 835 -28.85 3.48 -5.00
N ARG A 836 -29.99 2.83 -4.71
CA ARG A 836 -30.04 1.39 -4.37
C ARG A 836 -29.77 0.50 -5.58
N GLN A 837 -30.31 0.84 -6.75
CA GLN A 837 -30.06 0.10 -8.00
C GLN A 837 -28.60 0.24 -8.44
N LEU A 838 -27.98 1.42 -8.29
CA LEU A 838 -26.55 1.63 -8.57
C LEU A 838 -25.65 0.84 -7.59
N ALA A 839 -25.97 0.81 -6.30
CA ALA A 839 -25.23 0.01 -5.32
C ALA A 839 -25.27 -1.51 -5.63
N ARG A 840 -26.43 -2.00 -6.11
CA ARG A 840 -26.58 -3.38 -6.62
C ARG A 840 -25.71 -3.64 -7.84
N ILE A 841 -25.70 -2.72 -8.82
CA ILE A 841 -24.84 -2.82 -10.02
C ILE A 841 -23.36 -2.84 -9.65
N VAL A 842 -22.90 -1.99 -8.72
CA VAL A 842 -21.52 -2.00 -8.22
C VAL A 842 -21.17 -3.35 -7.61
N CYS A 843 -22.00 -3.91 -6.72
CA CYS A 843 -21.74 -5.19 -6.09
C CYS A 843 -21.72 -6.36 -7.09
N GLY A 844 -22.65 -6.39 -8.06
CA GLY A 844 -22.64 -7.38 -9.15
C GLY A 844 -21.44 -7.26 -10.09
N THR A 845 -20.98 -6.04 -10.36
CA THR A 845 -19.77 -5.81 -11.17
C THR A 845 -18.50 -6.18 -10.41
N VAL A 846 -18.45 -5.95 -9.08
CA VAL A 846 -17.37 -6.44 -8.21
C VAL A 846 -17.30 -7.95 -8.31
N MET A 847 -18.41 -8.67 -8.16
CA MET A 847 -18.45 -10.13 -8.28
C MET A 847 -18.00 -10.64 -9.66
N ALA A 848 -18.35 -9.93 -10.74
CA ALA A 848 -17.81 -10.20 -12.08
C ALA A 848 -16.29 -10.04 -12.14
N GLY A 849 -15.76 -8.93 -11.60
CA GLY A 849 -14.32 -8.69 -11.48
C GLY A 849 -13.61 -9.77 -10.68
N GLU A 850 -14.15 -10.15 -9.52
CA GLU A 850 -13.61 -11.18 -8.63
C GLU A 850 -13.50 -12.54 -9.36
N LEU A 851 -14.56 -12.99 -10.04
CA LEU A 851 -14.55 -14.24 -10.82
C LEU A 851 -13.41 -14.29 -11.84
N SER A 852 -13.21 -13.23 -12.63
CA SER A 852 -12.20 -13.26 -13.70
C SER A 852 -10.77 -13.14 -13.15
N LEU A 853 -10.54 -12.32 -12.11
CA LEU A 853 -9.22 -12.19 -11.50
C LEU A 853 -8.82 -13.47 -10.74
N MET A 854 -9.71 -14.02 -9.93
CA MET A 854 -9.44 -15.26 -9.18
C MET A 854 -9.18 -16.43 -10.13
N ALA A 855 -9.88 -16.49 -11.26
CA ALA A 855 -9.60 -17.48 -12.31
C ALA A 855 -8.25 -17.25 -13.02
N ALA A 856 -7.85 -15.99 -13.23
CA ALA A 856 -6.53 -15.66 -13.78
C ALA A 856 -5.39 -15.95 -12.80
N LEU A 857 -5.64 -15.93 -11.49
CA LEU A 857 -4.72 -16.38 -10.45
C LEU A 857 -4.62 -17.91 -10.41
N ALA A 858 -5.76 -18.61 -10.27
CA ALA A 858 -5.83 -20.07 -10.22
C ALA A 858 -5.20 -20.77 -11.45
N ALA A 859 -5.33 -20.17 -12.63
CA ALA A 859 -4.73 -20.68 -13.87
C ALA A 859 -3.32 -20.13 -14.18
N GLY A 860 -2.71 -19.32 -13.29
CA GLY A 860 -1.37 -18.75 -13.50
C GLY A 860 -1.26 -17.80 -14.71
N HIS A 861 -2.36 -17.17 -15.11
CA HIS A 861 -2.46 -16.36 -16.33
C HIS A 861 -2.20 -14.86 -16.11
N LEU A 862 -2.27 -14.34 -14.88
CA LEU A 862 -2.20 -12.91 -14.56
C LEU A 862 -1.05 -12.16 -15.27
N VAL A 863 0.19 -12.63 -15.12
CA VAL A 863 1.38 -11.97 -15.70
C VAL A 863 1.32 -11.92 -17.23
N LYS A 864 0.85 -13.00 -17.87
CA LYS A 864 0.71 -13.08 -19.33
C LYS A 864 -0.32 -12.05 -19.83
N SER A 865 -1.46 -11.91 -19.15
CA SER A 865 -2.48 -10.92 -19.49
C SER A 865 -1.96 -9.48 -19.36
N HIS A 866 -1.32 -9.14 -18.23
CA HIS A 866 -0.79 -7.78 -18.02
C HIS A 866 0.32 -7.43 -19.03
N MET A 867 1.17 -8.37 -19.44
CA MET A 867 2.17 -8.12 -20.49
C MET A 867 1.58 -7.92 -21.90
N ILE A 868 0.34 -8.33 -22.15
CA ILE A 868 -0.33 -8.14 -23.45
C ILE A 868 -1.09 -6.81 -23.53
N HIS A 869 -1.76 -6.39 -22.45
CA HIS A 869 -2.68 -5.23 -22.46
C HIS A 869 -2.33 -4.10 -21.46
N ASN A 870 -1.42 -4.31 -20.51
CA ASN A 870 -1.05 -3.33 -19.48
C ASN A 870 0.45 -2.94 -19.54
N ARG A 871 1.04 -3.02 -20.74
CA ARG A 871 2.37 -2.50 -21.08
C ARG A 871 2.32 -1.97 -22.51
N SER A 872 2.86 -0.78 -22.77
CA SER A 872 2.80 -0.19 -24.11
C SER A 872 3.67 -0.97 -25.10
N LYS A 873 3.08 -1.34 -26.25
CA LYS A 873 3.82 -1.66 -27.48
C LYS A 873 4.22 -0.40 -28.25
N ILE A 874 3.67 0.75 -27.86
CA ILE A 874 4.03 2.08 -28.33
C ILE A 874 5.28 2.51 -27.57
N ASN A 875 6.34 2.85 -28.30
CA ASN A 875 7.58 3.34 -27.73
C ASN A 875 7.44 4.83 -27.38
N LEU A 876 7.15 5.13 -26.12
CA LEU A 876 6.85 6.50 -25.66
C LEU A 876 8.03 7.48 -25.79
N GLN A 877 9.24 6.98 -26.06
CA GLN A 877 10.41 7.82 -26.34
C GLN A 877 10.36 8.49 -27.73
N ASP A 878 9.73 7.84 -28.71
CA ASP A 878 9.62 8.35 -30.09
C ASP A 878 8.56 9.46 -30.24
N LEU A 879 7.83 9.77 -29.17
CA LEU A 879 6.86 10.88 -29.08
C LEU A 879 7.49 12.19 -28.58
N ARG A 880 8.82 12.24 -28.38
CA ARG A 880 9.52 13.53 -28.27
C ARG A 880 9.46 14.24 -29.62
N GLY A 881 8.68 15.34 -29.65
CA GLY A 881 8.28 16.00 -30.89
C GLY A 881 9.43 16.33 -31.85
N THR A 882 9.18 16.10 -33.14
CA THR A 882 10.07 16.48 -34.24
C THR A 882 10.26 17.99 -34.26
N CYS A 883 11.36 18.46 -33.68
CA CYS A 883 11.78 19.87 -33.75
C CYS A 883 12.41 20.17 -35.13
N THR A 884 11.59 20.02 -36.19
CA THR A 884 11.99 20.27 -37.57
C THR A 884 12.10 21.76 -37.83
N LYS A 885 13.31 22.30 -37.70
CA LYS A 885 13.69 23.59 -38.29
C LYS A 885 13.59 23.52 -39.82
N GLN A 886 12.43 23.87 -40.40
CA GLN A 886 12.29 24.37 -41.78
C GLN A 886 10.84 24.75 -42.11
N ALA A 887 10.54 26.05 -42.19
CA ALA A 887 9.94 26.73 -43.35
C ALA A 887 9.34 28.09 -42.94
N ALA A 888 9.71 29.15 -43.68
CA ALA A 888 9.20 30.52 -43.59
C ALA A 888 9.20 31.14 -42.17
#